data_AF-A0A8C8BDT5-F1
#
_entry.id   AF-A0A8C8BDT5-F1
#
_cell.length_a   1.000
_cell.length_b   1.000
_cell.length_c   1.000
_cell.angle_alpha   90.00
_cell.angle_beta   90.00
_cell.angle_gamma   90.00
#
_symmetry.space_group_name_H-M   'P 1'
#
loop_
_entity.id
_entity.type
_entity.pdbx_description
1 polymer ?
#
loop_
_entity_poly.entity_id
_entity_poly.type
_entity_poly.pdbx_seq_one_letter_code
_entity_poly.pdbx_strand_id
1 'polypeptide(L)'
;MFLPKCVRAKIQDYHILTRKRIRYRFRKFIQQFGQCKATARNLKLKYLINLETLQSAFYSEVFEVKEPGGDPSGEESFATIVITGNGGIQCSRGKLKGCETLAEQDLQTYCDFPDIIDVSIKQASQEGSSERRIVTIHKQDSKNLEAEFQSLREALSFVSLIDGYYRLTADAHHYLCKEVAPPSVLENIQSNCHGPILNHVVFWGSAFCCYLFSVNLSLSSKSFFEAASMMSQLSYKHLVLNYGVCVCGEENILVQEYVKFGSLDTYLKKNKNVINILWKLEVAKQLALAMHFLEDKGLVHGNVCAKNILLIREEDRKSGNLPFIKLSDPGISITVLPRDILLERIPWVPPECIENPKQLSLATDKWSFGTTLWEICSGGDKPLSALDSSRKLQFYEDRHQLPAPNWTELANLINNCMDYEPDFRPSFRAIIRDLNSLFTPDRDPTQFEERHLKFLQQLGKGNFGSVEMCRYDPLQDNTGEVVAVKKLQHSTEEHLRDFEREIEILKSLQHDNIVKYKGVCYSAGRRNLRLIMEYLPYGSLRDYLQKHKERLDHKKLLLYASQICKGMEYLGTKRYVHRDLATRNILVENENRVKIGDFGLTKVLPQDKEYYKVKEPGESPIFWYAPESLTESKFSVASDVWSFGVVLYELFTYIDKSKSPPAEFMRMIGNDKQGQMIVFHLIELLKNNGRLPRPDGCPDEVKYCWGFFLLILKDVFKKYFRITPKSCSSLFFRAGCTSA
;
A
#
# COMPACT_ATOMS: atom_id res chain seq x y z
N MET A 1 9.56 -20.05 27.99
CA MET A 1 9.82 -20.14 26.54
C MET A 1 11.04 -19.33 26.08
N PHE A 2 11.68 -18.53 26.95
CA PHE A 2 12.64 -17.48 26.56
C PHE A 2 14.13 -17.88 26.48
N LEU A 3 14.48 -19.17 26.58
CA LEU A 3 15.88 -19.61 26.49
C LEU A 3 16.14 -20.31 25.14
N PRO A 4 17.24 -19.98 24.44
CA PRO A 4 17.65 -20.68 23.23
C PRO A 4 17.66 -22.20 23.40
N LYS A 5 17.33 -22.95 22.34
CA LYS A 5 17.20 -24.42 22.39
C LYS A 5 18.49 -25.10 22.91
N CYS A 6 19.66 -24.63 22.49
CA CYS A 6 20.96 -25.15 22.92
C CYS A 6 21.22 -24.97 24.43
N VAL A 7 20.86 -23.81 25.00
CA VAL A 7 21.00 -23.55 26.44
C VAL A 7 20.02 -24.40 27.24
N ARG A 8 18.80 -24.61 26.72
CA ARG A 8 17.83 -25.51 27.36
C ARG A 8 18.31 -26.96 27.40
N ALA A 9 18.95 -27.45 26.33
CA ALA A 9 19.56 -28.78 26.30
C ALA A 9 20.66 -28.90 27.36
N LYS A 10 21.63 -27.97 27.39
CA LYS A 10 22.67 -27.95 28.44
C LYS A 10 22.11 -27.89 29.86
N ILE A 11 21.01 -27.16 30.07
CA ILE A 11 20.36 -27.11 31.39
C ILE A 11 19.72 -28.45 31.76
N GLN A 12 19.24 -29.22 30.79
CA GLN A 12 18.62 -30.52 31.05
C GLN A 12 19.62 -31.56 31.55
N ASP A 13 20.89 -31.46 31.13
CA ASP A 13 21.98 -32.35 31.51
C ASP A 13 22.45 -32.15 32.96
N TYR A 14 22.13 -31.01 33.60
CA TYR A 14 22.48 -30.78 35.00
C TYR A 14 21.59 -31.54 36.00
N HIS A 15 22.18 -31.85 37.16
CA HIS A 15 21.49 -32.47 38.29
C HIS A 15 20.23 -31.69 38.71
N ILE A 16 19.20 -32.42 39.21
CA ILE A 16 17.86 -31.87 39.47
C ILE A 16 17.85 -30.67 40.42
N LEU A 17 18.73 -30.65 41.42
CA LEU A 17 18.87 -29.53 42.36
C LEU A 17 19.43 -28.28 41.68
N THR A 18 20.40 -28.44 40.78
CA THR A 18 20.99 -27.35 39.98
C THR A 18 19.94 -26.76 39.04
N ARG A 19 19.14 -27.61 38.37
CA ARG A 19 18.02 -27.17 37.53
C ARG A 19 16.97 -26.37 38.30
N LYS A 20 16.63 -26.79 39.53
CA LYS A 20 15.72 -26.05 40.42
C LYS A 20 16.31 -24.69 40.83
N ARG A 21 17.61 -24.63 41.16
CA ARG A 21 18.30 -23.36 41.50
C ARG A 21 18.32 -22.38 40.33
N ILE A 22 18.65 -22.84 39.12
CA ILE A 22 18.65 -22.00 37.90
C ILE A 22 17.25 -21.43 37.65
N ARG A 23 16.21 -22.27 37.70
CA ARG A 23 14.81 -21.83 37.54
C ARG A 23 14.39 -20.82 38.58
N TYR A 24 14.76 -21.03 39.84
CA TYR A 24 14.46 -20.11 40.93
C TYR A 24 15.15 -18.74 40.73
N ARG A 25 16.45 -18.73 40.43
CA ARG A 25 17.20 -17.48 40.17
C ARG A 25 16.68 -16.73 38.95
N PHE A 26 16.40 -17.43 37.85
CA PHE A 26 15.85 -16.81 36.64
C PHE A 26 14.45 -16.23 36.88
N ARG A 27 13.58 -16.94 37.61
CA ARG A 27 12.25 -16.44 37.97
C ARG A 27 12.34 -15.18 38.85
N LYS A 28 13.23 -15.17 39.84
CA LYS A 28 13.48 -14.00 40.69
C LYS A 28 14.00 -12.81 39.87
N PHE A 29 14.92 -13.04 38.94
CA PHE A 29 15.42 -12.02 38.02
C PHE A 29 14.30 -11.44 37.15
N ILE A 30 13.48 -12.26 36.50
CA ILE A 30 12.38 -11.77 35.64
C ILE A 30 11.34 -10.98 36.45
N GLN A 31 11.06 -11.37 37.68
CA GLN A 31 10.18 -10.60 38.57
C GLN A 31 10.76 -9.23 38.93
N GLN A 32 12.06 -9.16 39.24
CA GLN A 32 12.76 -7.90 39.52
C GLN A 32 12.88 -7.04 38.26
N PHE A 33 13.19 -7.65 37.13
CA PHE A 33 13.36 -6.98 35.84
C PHE A 33 12.04 -6.46 35.28
N GLY A 34 10.92 -7.18 35.49
CA GLY A 34 9.59 -6.73 35.09
C GLY A 34 9.10 -5.48 35.85
N GLN A 35 9.73 -5.13 36.98
CA GLN A 35 9.49 -3.90 37.72
C GLN A 35 10.42 -2.75 37.28
N CYS A 36 11.35 -3.01 36.36
CA CYS A 36 12.30 -2.02 35.86
C CYS A 36 11.59 -1.03 34.92
N LYS A 37 11.65 0.27 35.23
CA LYS A 37 11.11 1.36 34.39
C LYS A 37 12.06 1.79 33.27
N ALA A 38 13.09 1.00 32.95
CA ALA A 38 14.06 1.35 31.92
C ALA A 38 13.41 1.33 30.53
N THR A 39 13.68 2.35 29.73
CA THR A 39 13.26 2.39 28.33
C THR A 39 13.98 1.32 27.51
N ALA A 40 13.42 0.96 26.35
CA ALA A 40 14.06 0.02 25.43
C ALA A 40 15.49 0.45 25.05
N ARG A 41 15.74 1.77 24.93
CA ARG A 41 17.08 2.33 24.68
C ARG A 41 18.06 1.99 25.81
N ASN A 42 17.67 2.22 27.06
CA ASN A 42 18.53 1.98 28.22
C ASN A 42 18.83 0.49 28.42
N LEU A 43 17.85 -0.38 28.12
CA LEU A 43 18.05 -1.83 28.15
C LEU A 43 19.03 -2.30 27.08
N LYS A 44 18.94 -1.76 25.87
CA LYS A 44 19.90 -2.04 24.78
C LYS A 44 21.32 -1.57 25.14
N LEU A 45 21.46 -0.37 25.70
CA LEU A 45 22.75 0.14 26.17
C LEU A 45 23.35 -0.74 27.26
N LYS A 46 22.55 -1.11 28.27
CA LYS A 46 23.02 -1.98 29.36
C LYS A 46 23.41 -3.37 28.84
N TYR A 47 22.71 -3.88 27.84
CA TYR A 47 23.06 -5.13 27.16
C TYR A 47 24.41 -5.03 26.44
N LEU A 48 24.63 -3.96 25.67
CA LEU A 48 25.89 -3.71 24.95
C LEU A 48 27.08 -3.55 25.90
N ILE A 49 26.92 -2.80 27.00
CA ILE A 49 27.95 -2.65 28.04
C ILE A 49 28.30 -4.02 28.67
N ASN A 50 27.28 -4.82 28.98
CA ASN A 50 27.54 -6.15 29.56
C ASN A 50 28.18 -7.09 28.53
N LEU A 51 27.81 -7.02 27.25
CA LEU A 51 28.46 -7.78 26.19
C LEU A 51 29.94 -7.44 26.07
N GLU A 52 30.28 -6.15 26.07
CA GLU A 52 31.66 -5.68 26.04
C GLU A 52 32.49 -6.23 27.20
N THR A 53 31.92 -6.26 28.42
CA THR A 53 32.62 -6.85 29.58
C THR A 53 32.80 -8.36 29.49
N LEU A 54 31.93 -9.07 28.75
CA LEU A 54 31.98 -10.52 28.60
C LEU A 54 32.88 -10.95 27.42
N GLN A 55 33.00 -10.09 26.41
CA GLN A 55 33.79 -10.31 25.21
C GLN A 55 34.42 -8.98 24.80
N SER A 56 35.64 -8.73 25.27
CA SER A 56 36.37 -7.46 25.05
C SER A 56 36.62 -7.14 23.58
N ALA A 57 36.57 -8.13 22.70
CA ALA A 57 36.75 -8.01 21.26
C ALA A 57 35.44 -7.92 20.47
N PHE A 58 34.29 -7.72 21.12
CA PHE A 58 32.97 -7.81 20.46
C PHE A 58 32.76 -6.76 19.34
N TYR A 59 33.43 -5.60 19.43
CA TYR A 59 33.35 -4.52 18.45
C TYR A 59 34.61 -4.37 17.58
N SER A 60 35.50 -5.35 17.62
CA SER A 60 36.75 -5.35 16.87
C SER A 60 36.77 -6.50 15.86
N GLU A 61 37.22 -6.22 14.65
CA GLU A 61 37.52 -7.27 13.66
C GLU A 61 39.04 -7.44 13.58
N VAL A 62 39.49 -8.69 13.58
CA VAL A 62 40.91 -9.06 13.68
C VAL A 62 41.30 -9.87 12.45
N PHE A 63 42.41 -9.50 11.82
CA PHE A 63 42.95 -10.15 10.63
C PHE A 63 44.40 -10.57 10.88
N GLU A 64 44.72 -11.83 10.60
CA GLU A 64 46.09 -12.34 10.63
C GLU A 64 46.66 -12.27 9.22
N VAL A 65 47.72 -11.48 9.06
CA VAL A 65 48.30 -11.19 7.74
C VAL A 65 49.79 -11.49 7.74
N LYS A 66 50.33 -11.77 6.56
CA LYS A 66 51.77 -11.91 6.37
C LYS A 66 52.38 -10.57 5.95
N GLU A 67 53.55 -10.22 6.49
CA GLU A 67 54.25 -9.01 6.09
C GLU A 67 54.98 -9.23 4.74
N PRO A 68 54.74 -8.38 3.73
CA PRO A 68 55.41 -8.50 2.44
C PRO A 68 56.84 -7.95 2.51
N GLY A 69 57.80 -8.79 2.11
CA GLY A 69 59.24 -8.53 2.26
C GLY A 69 59.80 -9.22 3.49
N GLY A 70 60.31 -10.44 3.30
CA GLY A 70 60.84 -11.26 4.40
C GLY A 70 62.08 -10.66 5.05
N ASP A 71 62.29 -11.00 6.32
CA ASP A 71 63.57 -10.88 6.99
C ASP A 71 64.65 -11.61 6.14
N PRO A 72 65.86 -11.07 5.94
CA PRO A 72 66.93 -11.74 5.19
C PRO A 72 67.30 -13.15 5.70
N SER A 73 66.73 -13.58 6.83
CA SER A 73 66.84 -14.92 7.43
C SER A 73 65.90 -15.98 6.83
N GLY A 74 64.92 -15.61 6.01
CA GLY A 74 64.01 -16.56 5.34
C GLY A 74 62.84 -17.08 6.18
N GLU A 75 62.58 -16.53 7.37
CA GLU A 75 61.38 -16.84 8.17
C GLU A 75 60.18 -15.95 7.78
N GLU A 76 58.98 -16.53 7.71
CA GLU A 76 57.74 -15.79 7.45
C GLU A 76 57.33 -14.95 8.69
N SER A 77 57.30 -13.62 8.54
CA SER A 77 56.80 -12.69 9.56
C SER A 77 55.27 -12.52 9.42
N PHE A 78 54.55 -12.67 10.53
CA PHE A 78 53.11 -12.46 10.61
C PHE A 78 52.81 -11.23 11.47
N ALA A 79 51.79 -10.49 11.07
CA ALA A 79 51.24 -9.36 11.80
C ALA A 79 49.76 -9.56 12.07
N THR A 80 49.28 -9.00 13.18
CA THR A 80 47.85 -8.95 13.50
C THR A 80 47.36 -7.54 13.29
N ILE A 81 46.31 -7.38 12.46
CA ILE A 81 45.63 -6.11 12.25
C ILE A 81 44.29 -6.15 12.98
N VAL A 82 44.02 -5.13 13.79
CA VAL A 82 42.78 -4.96 14.53
C VAL A 82 42.10 -3.67 14.04
N ILE A 83 40.82 -3.78 13.67
CA ILE A 83 40.01 -2.66 13.21
C ILE A 83 38.89 -2.41 14.22
N THR A 84 38.78 -1.17 14.68
CA THR A 84 37.71 -0.72 15.58
C THR A 84 37.21 0.65 15.17
N GLY A 85 35.92 0.93 15.43
CA GLY A 85 35.33 2.24 15.09
C GLY A 85 35.90 3.42 15.89
N ASN A 86 36.56 3.18 17.02
CA ASN A 86 37.10 4.20 17.92
C ASN A 86 38.64 4.20 17.99
N GLY A 87 39.31 3.10 17.60
CA GLY A 87 40.76 2.98 17.59
C GLY A 87 41.38 2.96 16.19
N GLY A 88 40.57 3.07 15.13
CA GLY A 88 41.03 3.06 13.74
C GLY A 88 41.64 1.72 13.35
N ILE A 89 42.76 1.78 12.62
CA ILE A 89 43.55 0.62 12.23
C ILE A 89 44.76 0.49 13.17
N GLN A 90 44.85 -0.65 13.86
CA GLN A 90 45.94 -0.95 14.78
C GLN A 90 46.67 -2.21 14.34
N CYS A 91 47.99 -2.24 14.51
CA CYS A 91 48.82 -3.38 14.13
C CYS A 91 49.75 -3.81 15.27
N SER A 92 50.00 -5.12 15.34
CA SER A 92 51.00 -5.73 16.21
C SER A 92 51.92 -6.62 15.38
N ARG A 93 53.24 -6.52 15.60
CA ARG A 93 54.28 -7.26 14.88
C ARG A 93 54.94 -8.28 15.80
N GLY A 94 54.86 -9.58 15.47
CA GLY A 94 55.57 -10.64 16.20
C GLY A 94 54.86 -12.01 16.22
N LYS A 95 55.62 -13.11 16.41
CA LYS A 95 55.08 -14.48 16.46
C LYS A 95 54.06 -14.66 17.58
N LEU A 96 52.91 -15.26 17.25
CA LEU A 96 51.98 -15.85 18.23
C LEU A 96 52.72 -16.87 19.12
N LYS A 97 53.01 -16.49 20.36
CA LYS A 97 53.17 -17.45 21.46
C LYS A 97 51.97 -17.31 22.40
N GLY A 98 50.91 -18.06 22.08
CA GLY A 98 49.88 -18.51 23.02
C GLY A 98 49.33 -17.48 24.01
N CYS A 99 48.83 -16.33 23.54
CA CYS A 99 48.07 -15.41 24.37
C CYS A 99 46.59 -15.43 23.94
N GLU A 100 45.71 -15.92 24.80
CA GLU A 100 44.27 -16.09 24.53
C GLU A 100 43.46 -14.78 24.67
N THR A 101 44.12 -13.63 24.89
CA THR A 101 43.45 -12.34 25.12
C THR A 101 44.15 -11.18 24.41
N LEU A 102 43.41 -10.43 23.58
CA LEU A 102 43.84 -9.20 22.89
C LEU A 102 44.34 -8.07 23.81
N ALA A 103 44.09 -8.17 25.12
CA ALA A 103 44.43 -7.14 26.12
C ALA A 103 45.94 -7.07 26.46
N GLU A 104 46.75 -8.06 26.09
CA GLU A 104 48.20 -8.12 26.37
C GLU A 104 49.08 -7.96 25.11
N GLN A 105 48.50 -7.60 23.96
CA GLN A 105 49.26 -7.32 22.73
C GLN A 105 49.63 -5.83 22.68
N ASP A 106 50.91 -5.52 22.45
CA ASP A 106 51.39 -4.14 22.16
C ASP A 106 50.85 -3.67 20.81
N LEU A 107 49.58 -3.28 20.77
CA LEU A 107 48.90 -2.76 19.58
C LEU A 107 49.34 -1.31 19.34
N GLN A 108 50.03 -1.09 18.22
CA GLN A 108 50.37 0.26 17.77
C GLN A 108 49.28 0.76 16.82
N THR A 109 48.76 1.96 17.08
CA THR A 109 47.82 2.60 16.15
C THR A 109 48.55 3.06 14.91
N TYR A 110 48.13 2.56 13.74
CA TYR A 110 48.72 2.87 12.45
C TYR A 110 48.13 4.15 11.85
N CYS A 111 46.79 4.24 11.77
CA CYS A 111 46.07 5.47 11.39
C CYS A 111 44.58 5.40 11.76
N ASP A 112 43.92 6.56 11.76
CA ASP A 112 42.46 6.62 11.77
C ASP A 112 41.93 6.57 10.32
N PHE A 113 40.64 6.31 10.15
CA PHE A 113 40.04 6.16 8.81
C PHE A 113 40.18 7.42 7.95
N PRO A 114 39.93 8.65 8.43
CA PRO A 114 40.06 9.86 7.60
C PRO A 114 41.46 10.10 7.01
N ASP A 115 42.50 9.47 7.56
CA ASP A 115 43.89 9.61 7.08
C ASP A 115 44.20 8.79 5.82
N ILE A 116 43.27 7.92 5.42
CA ILE A 116 43.44 7.01 4.28
C ILE A 116 43.07 7.74 2.98
N ILE A 117 43.92 7.62 1.98
CA ILE A 117 43.71 8.24 0.66
C ILE A 117 43.12 7.24 -0.33
N ASP A 118 43.67 6.03 -0.36
CA ASP A 118 43.33 5.01 -1.35
C ASP A 118 43.76 3.63 -0.85
N VAL A 119 43.10 2.57 -1.32
CA VAL A 119 43.44 1.18 -1.01
C VAL A 119 43.51 0.37 -2.29
N SER A 120 44.65 -0.29 -2.50
CA SER A 120 44.87 -1.13 -3.69
C SER A 120 45.03 -2.60 -3.33
N ILE A 121 44.53 -3.49 -4.20
CA ILE A 121 44.64 -4.95 -4.06
C ILE A 121 45.43 -5.47 -5.26
N LYS A 122 46.48 -6.27 -5.01
CA LYS A 122 47.33 -6.86 -6.05
C LYS A 122 47.54 -8.35 -5.80
N GLN A 123 47.82 -9.11 -6.85
CA GLN A 123 48.19 -10.52 -6.72
C GLN A 123 49.65 -10.66 -6.29
N ALA A 124 49.92 -11.54 -5.32
CA ALA A 124 51.26 -11.84 -4.83
C ALA A 124 52.05 -12.73 -5.83
N SER A 125 52.65 -12.13 -6.86
CA SER A 125 53.51 -12.75 -7.91
C SER A 125 52.89 -13.87 -8.79
N GLN A 126 53.48 -14.12 -9.96
CA GLN A 126 52.88 -14.85 -11.10
C GLN A 126 53.25 -16.34 -11.25
N GLU A 127 53.98 -16.95 -10.33
CA GLU A 127 54.39 -18.35 -10.47
C GLU A 127 53.67 -19.26 -9.46
N GLY A 128 52.55 -19.85 -9.90
CA GLY A 128 51.83 -20.90 -9.18
C GLY A 128 50.39 -20.55 -8.80
N SER A 129 49.55 -21.55 -8.53
CA SER A 129 48.11 -21.46 -8.24
C SER A 129 47.78 -20.85 -6.88
N SER A 130 48.47 -19.78 -6.46
CA SER A 130 48.27 -19.14 -5.17
C SER A 130 47.23 -18.00 -5.29
N GLU A 131 46.13 -18.08 -4.52
CA GLU A 131 45.08 -17.05 -4.47
C GLU A 131 45.42 -15.83 -3.58
N ARG A 132 46.67 -15.72 -3.12
CA ARG A 132 47.08 -14.68 -2.18
C ARG A 132 46.98 -13.27 -2.77
N ARG A 133 46.69 -12.30 -1.91
CA ARG A 133 46.52 -10.89 -2.27
C ARG A 133 47.29 -9.97 -1.34
N ILE A 134 48.02 -9.03 -1.92
CA ILE A 134 48.65 -7.94 -1.20
C ILE A 134 47.70 -6.75 -1.22
N VAL A 135 47.29 -6.30 -0.04
CA VAL A 135 46.52 -5.07 0.13
C VAL A 135 47.48 -3.97 0.59
N THR A 136 47.46 -2.84 -0.10
CA THR A 136 48.25 -1.66 0.25
C THR A 136 47.31 -0.51 0.62
N ILE A 137 47.44 0.01 1.84
CA ILE A 137 46.73 1.21 2.30
C ILE A 137 47.66 2.41 2.10
N HIS A 138 47.20 3.39 1.33
CA HIS A 138 47.93 4.62 1.06
C HIS A 138 47.48 5.74 2.01
N LYS A 139 48.46 6.42 2.62
CA LYS A 139 48.25 7.56 3.53
C LYS A 139 48.89 8.84 3.00
N GLN A 140 48.43 9.97 3.52
CA GLN A 140 48.97 11.30 3.18
C GLN A 140 50.44 11.51 3.59
N ASP A 141 50.91 10.80 4.63
CA ASP A 141 52.29 10.85 5.13
C ASP A 141 53.27 9.95 4.35
N SER A 142 52.82 9.32 3.26
CA SER A 142 53.58 8.37 2.42
C SER A 142 54.09 7.10 3.11
N LYS A 143 53.64 6.81 4.34
CA LYS A 143 53.99 5.57 5.06
C LYS A 143 52.91 4.52 4.81
N ASN A 144 52.98 3.81 3.69
CA ASN A 144 51.96 2.82 3.33
C ASN A 144 52.02 1.57 4.22
N LEU A 145 50.86 0.97 4.49
CA LEU A 145 50.75 -0.36 5.12
C LEU A 145 50.52 -1.39 4.03
N GLU A 146 51.35 -2.41 3.97
CA GLU A 146 51.17 -3.55 3.07
C GLU A 146 50.92 -4.81 3.88
N ALA A 147 49.88 -5.57 3.51
CA ALA A 147 49.48 -6.79 4.17
C ALA A 147 49.15 -7.88 3.13
N GLU A 148 49.75 -9.05 3.27
CA GLU A 148 49.48 -10.22 2.43
C GLU A 148 48.43 -11.13 3.07
N PHE A 149 47.31 -11.30 2.38
CA PHE A 149 46.16 -12.14 2.75
C PHE A 149 46.17 -13.47 2.00
N GLN A 150 45.60 -14.50 2.63
CA GLN A 150 45.63 -15.86 2.09
C GLN A 150 44.73 -16.05 0.85
N SER A 151 43.67 -15.24 0.74
CA SER A 151 42.69 -15.31 -0.35
C SER A 151 42.18 -13.93 -0.76
N LEU A 152 41.65 -13.84 -1.99
CA LEU A 152 40.93 -12.65 -2.45
C LEU A 152 39.70 -12.34 -1.59
N ARG A 153 38.98 -13.36 -1.11
CA ARG A 153 37.79 -13.16 -0.27
C ARG A 153 38.13 -12.43 1.03
N GLU A 154 39.23 -12.82 1.68
CA GLU A 154 39.68 -12.23 2.93
C GLU A 154 40.15 -10.78 2.73
N ALA A 155 40.93 -10.54 1.67
CA ALA A 155 41.35 -9.20 1.28
C ALA A 155 40.17 -8.27 0.98
N LEU A 156 39.16 -8.73 0.23
CA LEU A 156 37.95 -7.94 -0.06
C LEU A 156 37.13 -7.66 1.21
N SER A 157 37.05 -8.62 2.14
CA SER A 157 36.37 -8.42 3.43
C SER A 157 37.04 -7.32 4.25
N PHE A 158 38.37 -7.38 4.36
CA PHE A 158 39.19 -6.37 5.04
C PHE A 158 39.03 -4.97 4.43
N VAL A 159 39.15 -4.86 3.10
CA VAL A 159 39.04 -3.58 2.39
C VAL A 159 37.61 -3.03 2.47
N SER A 160 36.59 -3.89 2.39
CA SER A 160 35.19 -3.46 2.55
C SER A 160 34.89 -2.91 3.94
N LEU A 161 35.52 -3.45 5.00
CA LEU A 161 35.37 -2.95 6.36
C LEU A 161 35.97 -1.55 6.50
N ILE A 162 37.19 -1.35 6.00
CA ILE A 162 37.88 -0.06 6.04
C ILE A 162 37.12 0.99 5.21
N ASP A 163 36.69 0.63 4.00
CA ASP A 163 35.86 1.50 3.14
C ASP A 163 34.56 1.91 3.84
N GLY A 164 33.89 0.97 4.53
CA GLY A 164 32.68 1.24 5.29
C GLY A 164 32.89 2.24 6.43
N TYR A 165 33.97 2.07 7.21
CA TYR A 165 34.30 3.02 8.28
C TYR A 165 34.74 4.38 7.74
N TYR A 166 35.56 4.42 6.69
CA TYR A 166 35.93 5.67 6.01
C TYR A 166 34.70 6.45 5.54
N ARG A 167 33.74 5.77 4.90
CA ARG A 167 32.49 6.41 4.46
C ARG A 167 31.62 6.90 5.62
N LEU A 168 31.70 6.23 6.78
CA LEU A 168 30.94 6.63 7.96
C LEU A 168 31.55 7.86 8.65
N THR A 169 32.89 7.99 8.65
CA THR A 169 33.60 8.99 9.47
C THR A 169 34.24 10.12 8.67
N ALA A 170 34.52 9.94 7.38
CA ALA A 170 35.26 10.89 6.55
C ALA A 170 34.42 11.39 5.36
N ASP A 171 34.14 10.54 4.37
CA ASP A 171 33.37 10.91 3.17
C ASP A 171 32.46 9.78 2.70
N ALA A 172 31.16 9.93 2.92
CA ALA A 172 30.15 8.94 2.58
C ALA A 172 30.00 8.65 1.07
N HIS A 173 30.52 9.52 0.21
CA HIS A 173 30.39 9.44 -1.25
C HIS A 173 31.67 8.96 -1.95
N HIS A 174 32.77 8.85 -1.21
CA HIS A 174 34.03 8.32 -1.72
C HIS A 174 34.10 6.81 -1.49
N TYR A 175 34.85 6.09 -2.32
CA TYR A 175 35.21 4.70 -2.06
C TYR A 175 36.72 4.56 -2.19
N LEU A 176 37.33 3.86 -1.24
CA LEU A 176 38.78 3.70 -1.17
C LEU A 176 39.30 2.65 -2.14
N CYS A 177 38.44 1.72 -2.60
CA CYS A 177 38.84 0.69 -3.54
C CYS A 177 37.66 0.29 -4.43
N LYS A 178 37.87 0.32 -5.76
CA LYS A 178 36.82 0.04 -6.75
C LYS A 178 36.22 -1.37 -6.62
N GLU A 179 37.02 -2.35 -6.17
CA GLU A 179 36.60 -3.75 -6.07
C GLU A 179 35.54 -4.00 -4.98
N VAL A 180 35.47 -3.11 -3.97
CA VAL A 180 34.48 -3.20 -2.87
C VAL A 180 33.50 -2.02 -2.87
N ALA A 181 33.58 -1.14 -3.86
CA ALA A 181 32.75 0.04 -3.94
C ALA A 181 31.27 -0.36 -3.94
N PRO A 182 30.45 0.17 -3.01
CA PRO A 182 29.05 -0.17 -2.97
C PRO A 182 28.36 0.21 -4.29
N PRO A 183 27.48 -0.64 -4.85
CA PRO A 183 26.78 -0.35 -6.10
C PRO A 183 26.06 1.00 -6.08
N SER A 184 25.47 1.37 -4.94
CA SER A 184 24.81 2.66 -4.75
C SER A 184 25.77 3.85 -4.84
N VAL A 185 27.01 3.73 -4.35
CA VAL A 185 28.01 4.79 -4.44
C VAL A 185 28.49 4.94 -5.89
N LEU A 186 28.71 3.83 -6.59
CA LEU A 186 29.07 3.85 -8.02
C LEU A 186 27.96 4.46 -8.89
N GLU A 187 26.70 4.10 -8.62
CA GLU A 187 25.52 4.67 -9.26
C GLU A 187 25.39 6.18 -8.97
N ASN A 188 25.65 6.60 -7.74
CA ASN A 188 25.67 8.00 -7.34
C ASN A 188 26.73 8.81 -8.10
N ILE A 189 27.97 8.28 -8.21
CA ILE A 189 29.07 8.92 -8.93
C ILE A 189 28.77 8.99 -10.43
N GLN A 190 28.27 7.91 -11.05
CA GLN A 190 27.83 7.92 -12.45
C GLN A 190 26.70 8.91 -12.71
N SER A 191 25.86 9.16 -11.70
CA SER A 191 24.77 10.12 -11.73
C SER A 191 25.18 11.54 -11.31
N ASN A 192 26.49 11.83 -11.18
CA ASN A 192 27.05 13.11 -10.73
C ASN A 192 26.48 13.60 -9.38
N CYS A 193 26.14 12.69 -8.48
CA CYS A 193 25.67 13.00 -7.14
C CYS A 193 26.87 13.27 -6.23
N HIS A 194 27.30 14.53 -6.14
CA HIS A 194 28.37 14.98 -5.24
C HIS A 194 27.92 16.22 -4.43
N GLY A 195 28.41 16.39 -3.20
CA GLY A 195 28.41 17.70 -2.56
C GLY A 195 29.03 17.75 -1.15
N PRO A 196 29.73 18.86 -0.80
CA PRO A 196 30.36 19.05 0.49
C PRO A 196 29.38 19.62 1.54
N ILE A 197 29.67 19.36 2.81
CA ILE A 197 29.07 20.05 3.96
C ILE A 197 29.84 21.36 4.14
N LEU A 198 29.31 22.50 3.69
CA LEU A 198 29.49 23.83 4.29
C LEU A 198 28.76 24.93 3.51
N ASN A 199 28.04 25.75 4.27
CA ASN A 199 27.47 27.06 3.96
C ASN A 199 26.49 27.16 2.77
N HIS A 200 25.20 27.29 3.12
CA HIS A 200 24.09 27.78 2.28
C HIS A 200 23.95 27.17 0.87
N VAL A 201 23.55 25.90 0.71
CA VAL A 201 23.23 25.38 -0.64
C VAL A 201 22.13 24.29 -0.64
N VAL A 202 21.23 24.40 -1.62
CA VAL A 202 20.32 23.36 -2.12
C VAL A 202 21.14 22.34 -2.92
N PHE A 203 21.17 21.06 -2.49
CA PHE A 203 21.85 20.01 -3.25
C PHE A 203 21.17 19.82 -4.62
N TRP A 204 21.94 19.67 -5.70
CA TRP A 204 21.48 19.17 -6.99
C TRP A 204 22.16 17.81 -7.24
N GLY A 205 21.39 16.73 -7.15
CA GLY A 205 21.86 15.37 -7.47
C GLY A 205 20.67 14.41 -7.60
N SER A 206 20.59 13.67 -8.70
CA SER A 206 19.38 13.01 -9.21
C SER A 206 19.02 11.66 -8.56
N ALA A 207 19.29 11.46 -7.26
CA ALA A 207 18.77 10.29 -6.54
C ALA A 207 18.31 10.57 -5.09
N PHE A 208 18.92 11.52 -4.38
CA PHE A 208 18.33 12.12 -3.18
C PHE A 208 18.65 13.60 -3.16
N CYS A 209 17.73 14.35 -3.70
CA CYS A 209 17.68 15.77 -3.49
C CYS A 209 16.91 15.92 -2.16
N CYS A 210 17.36 16.76 -1.21
CA CYS A 210 16.66 17.01 0.06
C CYS A 210 16.51 18.52 0.28
N TYR A 211 15.35 18.97 0.76
CA TYR A 211 15.18 20.33 1.29
C TYR A 211 15.60 20.35 2.75
N LEU A 212 16.28 21.43 3.18
CA LEU A 212 16.67 21.67 4.57
C LEU A 212 15.89 22.88 5.09
N PHE A 213 15.12 22.68 6.16
CA PHE A 213 14.46 23.74 6.91
C PHE A 213 15.17 23.94 8.25
N SER A 214 15.74 25.12 8.51
CA SER A 214 16.48 25.44 9.74
C SER A 214 15.66 26.34 10.67
N VAL A 215 15.68 26.04 11.97
CA VAL A 215 15.04 26.85 13.02
C VAL A 215 16.03 27.12 14.15
N ASN A 216 16.24 28.40 14.45
CA ASN A 216 16.96 28.91 15.63
C ASN A 216 15.97 29.50 16.63
N LEU A 217 15.73 28.83 17.77
CA LEU A 217 15.21 29.39 19.05
C LEU A 217 14.78 28.25 20.01
N SER A 218 15.09 28.41 21.31
CA SER A 218 14.99 27.36 22.33
C SER A 218 13.56 26.90 22.66
N LEU A 219 12.54 27.77 22.54
CA LEU A 219 11.12 27.44 22.76
C LEU A 219 10.43 26.80 21.53
N SER A 220 10.90 27.09 20.32
CA SER A 220 10.37 26.53 19.06
C SER A 220 10.88 25.12 18.74
N SER A 221 11.99 24.70 19.37
CA SER A 221 12.61 23.39 19.14
C SER A 221 11.66 22.23 19.40
N LYS A 222 10.92 22.25 20.52
CA LYS A 222 9.98 21.18 20.87
C LYS A 222 8.85 21.02 19.85
N SER A 223 8.22 22.12 19.45
CA SER A 223 7.15 22.09 18.46
C SER A 223 7.65 21.62 17.08
N PHE A 224 8.88 21.99 16.71
CA PHE A 224 9.52 21.50 15.51
C PHE A 224 9.72 19.97 15.53
N PHE A 225 10.23 19.41 16.63
CA PHE A 225 10.37 17.96 16.78
C PHE A 225 9.02 17.23 16.81
N GLU A 226 7.97 17.84 17.35
CA GLU A 226 6.61 17.29 17.31
C GLU A 226 6.09 17.18 15.88
N ALA A 227 6.27 18.22 15.06
CA ALA A 227 5.91 18.20 13.64
C ALA A 227 6.72 17.15 12.85
N ALA A 228 8.04 17.08 13.08
CA ALA A 228 8.93 16.09 12.47
C ALA A 228 8.53 14.65 12.86
N SER A 229 8.18 14.44 14.13
CA SER A 229 7.71 13.15 14.65
C SER A 229 6.36 12.76 14.09
N MET A 230 5.41 13.70 13.98
CA MET A 230 4.10 13.44 13.40
C MET A 230 4.25 12.96 11.95
N MET A 231 5.00 13.69 11.14
CA MET A 231 5.13 13.42 9.71
C MET A 231 6.00 12.19 9.41
N SER A 232 7.02 11.87 10.21
CA SER A 232 7.85 10.66 10.02
C SER A 232 7.10 9.34 10.26
N GLN A 233 5.98 9.38 10.98
CA GLN A 233 5.12 8.21 11.24
C GLN A 233 4.04 8.01 10.18
N LEU A 234 3.96 8.90 9.19
CA LEU A 234 2.95 8.89 8.15
C LEU A 234 3.55 8.46 6.82
N SER A 235 2.81 7.61 6.10
CA SER A 235 3.12 7.23 4.73
C SER A 235 1.83 7.35 3.91
N TYR A 236 1.79 8.35 3.04
CA TYR A 236 0.67 8.60 2.15
C TYR A 236 1.17 9.27 0.87
N LYS A 237 0.60 8.89 -0.28
CA LYS A 237 1.08 9.32 -1.60
C LYS A 237 1.13 10.84 -1.80
N HIS A 238 0.26 11.60 -1.12
CA HIS A 238 0.19 13.07 -1.19
C HIS A 238 0.73 13.75 0.08
N LEU A 239 1.51 13.06 0.90
CA LEU A 239 2.29 13.66 1.99
C LEU A 239 3.78 13.57 1.67
N VAL A 240 4.54 14.60 2.02
CA VAL A 240 5.99 14.62 1.86
C VAL A 240 6.63 13.62 2.83
N LEU A 241 7.55 12.81 2.32
CA LEU A 241 8.33 11.86 3.12
C LEU A 241 9.40 12.61 3.93
N ASN A 242 9.37 12.42 5.25
CA ASN A 242 10.40 12.91 6.16
C ASN A 242 11.38 11.80 6.47
N TYR A 243 12.65 12.01 6.15
CA TYR A 243 13.73 11.03 6.42
C TYR A 243 14.24 11.11 7.86
N GLY A 244 14.22 12.29 8.46
CA GLY A 244 14.66 12.48 9.85
C GLY A 244 15.00 13.92 10.17
N VAL A 245 15.63 14.12 11.33
CA VAL A 245 16.11 15.42 11.80
C VAL A 245 17.62 15.34 11.97
N CYS A 246 18.33 16.35 11.49
CA CYS A 246 19.74 16.59 11.72
C CYS A 246 19.90 17.77 12.69
N VAL A 247 20.86 17.69 13.60
CA VAL A 247 21.21 18.79 14.51
C VAL A 247 22.64 19.21 14.19
N CYS A 248 22.81 20.44 13.74
CA CYS A 248 24.11 20.99 13.33
C CYS A 248 24.39 22.27 14.12
N GLY A 249 25.26 22.19 15.13
CA GLY A 249 25.47 23.30 16.06
C GLY A 249 24.20 23.64 16.85
N GLU A 250 23.74 24.89 16.76
CA GLU A 250 22.50 25.37 17.39
C GLU A 250 21.26 25.18 16.49
N GLU A 251 21.44 24.76 15.23
CA GLU A 251 20.36 24.63 14.27
C GLU A 251 19.73 23.23 14.25
N ASN A 252 18.40 23.19 14.27
CA ASN A 252 17.62 21.97 14.06
C ASN A 252 17.13 21.93 12.61
N ILE A 253 17.47 20.87 11.89
CA ILE A 253 17.25 20.77 10.44
C ILE A 253 16.40 19.56 10.10
N LEU A 254 15.28 19.77 9.41
CA LEU A 254 14.41 18.68 8.94
C LEU A 254 14.87 18.21 7.57
N VAL A 255 15.01 16.89 7.39
CA VAL A 255 15.44 16.27 6.13
C VAL A 255 14.23 15.60 5.48
N GLN A 256 13.87 16.06 4.29
CA GLN A 256 12.67 15.64 3.56
C GLN A 256 12.99 15.26 2.13
N GLU A 257 12.09 14.50 1.48
CA GLU A 257 12.17 14.29 0.04
C GLU A 257 12.13 15.63 -0.70
N TYR A 258 12.99 15.78 -1.70
CA TYR A 258 12.98 16.96 -2.54
C TYR A 258 11.91 16.92 -3.60
N VAL A 259 11.40 18.10 -3.89
CA VAL A 259 10.34 18.33 -4.84
C VAL A 259 10.81 19.31 -5.90
N LYS A 260 10.93 18.82 -7.14
CA LYS A 260 11.54 19.52 -8.28
C LYS A 260 10.96 20.92 -8.55
N PHE A 261 9.64 21.08 -8.47
CA PHE A 261 8.98 22.33 -8.87
C PHE A 261 8.75 23.29 -7.69
N GLY A 262 9.12 22.88 -6.47
CA GLY A 262 8.98 23.70 -5.28
C GLY A 262 7.53 23.92 -4.85
N SER A 263 7.29 25.05 -4.17
CA SER A 263 5.99 25.38 -3.59
C SER A 263 4.95 25.82 -4.64
N LEU A 264 3.72 25.39 -4.41
CA LEU A 264 2.60 25.59 -5.31
C LEU A 264 2.24 27.07 -5.48
N ASP A 265 2.34 27.88 -4.42
CA ASP A 265 2.05 29.32 -4.47
C ASP A 265 2.96 30.04 -5.50
N THR A 266 4.25 29.73 -5.49
CA THR A 266 5.24 30.32 -6.38
C THR A 266 5.06 29.78 -7.80
N TYR A 267 4.74 28.49 -7.92
CA TYR A 267 4.46 27.86 -9.21
C TYR A 267 3.24 28.47 -9.91
N LEU A 268 2.14 28.64 -9.17
CA LEU A 268 0.90 29.24 -9.68
C LEU A 268 1.12 30.68 -10.16
N LYS A 269 1.86 31.49 -9.40
CA LYS A 269 2.19 32.88 -9.78
C LYS A 269 2.98 32.94 -11.08
N LYS A 270 3.99 32.07 -11.22
CA LYS A 270 4.84 32.01 -12.42
C LYS A 270 4.08 31.55 -13.66
N ASN A 271 3.10 30.66 -13.50
CA ASN A 271 2.40 29.98 -14.60
C ASN A 271 0.91 30.34 -14.71
N LYS A 272 0.51 31.52 -14.20
CA LYS A 272 -0.90 31.95 -14.05
C LYS A 272 -1.70 31.87 -15.35
N ASN A 273 -1.05 32.11 -16.49
CA ASN A 273 -1.68 32.12 -17.82
C ASN A 273 -1.73 30.74 -18.50
N VAL A 274 -0.98 29.75 -17.99
CA VAL A 274 -0.87 28.41 -18.59
C VAL A 274 -1.78 27.41 -17.88
N ILE A 275 -2.01 27.61 -16.58
CA ILE A 275 -2.76 26.70 -15.72
C ILE A 275 -4.26 26.91 -15.89
N ASN A 276 -4.94 25.88 -16.40
CA ASN A 276 -6.40 25.89 -16.56
C ASN A 276 -7.15 25.44 -15.28
N ILE A 277 -8.47 25.51 -15.34
CA ILE A 277 -9.36 25.17 -14.22
C ILE A 277 -9.29 23.68 -13.83
N LEU A 278 -9.12 22.78 -14.80
CA LEU A 278 -9.08 21.34 -14.59
C LEU A 278 -7.83 20.95 -13.80
N TRP A 279 -6.70 21.58 -14.12
CA TRP A 279 -5.46 21.44 -13.38
C TRP A 279 -5.61 21.85 -11.91
N LYS A 280 -6.23 23.03 -11.67
CA LYS A 280 -6.48 23.54 -10.31
C LYS A 280 -7.39 22.60 -9.52
N LEU A 281 -8.42 22.07 -10.17
CA LEU A 281 -9.34 21.11 -9.56
C LEU A 281 -8.65 19.80 -9.20
N GLU A 282 -7.77 19.29 -10.07
CA GLU A 282 -7.01 18.07 -9.77
C GLU A 282 -6.11 18.26 -8.55
N VAL A 283 -5.42 19.40 -8.44
CA VAL A 283 -4.63 19.75 -7.25
C VAL A 283 -5.51 19.88 -6.01
N ALA A 284 -6.68 20.51 -6.11
CA ALA A 284 -7.64 20.61 -5.01
C ALA A 284 -8.12 19.23 -4.51
N LYS A 285 -8.39 18.29 -5.43
CA LYS A 285 -8.77 16.91 -5.10
C LYS A 285 -7.65 16.16 -4.39
N GLN A 286 -6.41 16.28 -4.86
CA GLN A 286 -5.26 15.64 -4.23
C GLN A 286 -4.99 16.18 -2.83
N LEU A 287 -5.14 17.49 -2.63
CA LEU A 287 -5.05 18.12 -1.32
C LEU A 287 -6.16 17.61 -0.39
N ALA A 288 -7.42 17.58 -0.86
CA ALA A 288 -8.55 17.08 -0.07
C ALA A 288 -8.35 15.62 0.35
N LEU A 289 -7.77 14.79 -0.51
CA LEU A 289 -7.41 13.39 -0.21
C LEU A 289 -6.32 13.28 0.87
N ALA A 290 -5.28 14.13 0.81
CA ALA A 290 -4.25 14.19 1.85
C ALA A 290 -4.85 14.61 3.21
N MET A 291 -5.72 15.61 3.20
CA MET A 291 -6.38 16.10 4.41
C MET A 291 -7.38 15.11 4.98
N HIS A 292 -8.13 14.39 4.13
CA HIS A 292 -9.00 13.29 4.57
C HIS A 292 -8.20 12.19 5.28
N PHE A 293 -7.02 11.84 4.77
CA PHE A 293 -6.15 10.85 5.42
C PHE A 293 -5.68 11.30 6.81
N LEU A 294 -5.36 12.59 6.99
CA LEU A 294 -5.02 13.14 8.30
C LEU A 294 -6.23 13.15 9.24
N GLU A 295 -7.40 13.55 8.74
CA GLU A 295 -8.67 13.54 9.49
C GLU A 295 -9.05 12.15 9.98
N ASP A 296 -8.93 11.11 9.15
CA ASP A 296 -9.21 9.72 9.52
C ASP A 296 -8.28 9.20 10.63
N LYS A 297 -7.06 9.74 10.71
CA LYS A 297 -6.10 9.46 11.79
C LYS A 297 -6.26 10.36 13.02
N GLY A 298 -7.18 11.31 13.00
CA GLY A 298 -7.37 12.29 14.08
C GLY A 298 -6.18 13.23 14.25
N LEU A 299 -5.43 13.51 13.18
CA LEU A 299 -4.26 14.38 13.20
C LEU A 299 -4.58 15.75 12.60
N VAL A 300 -4.12 16.82 13.27
CA VAL A 300 -4.27 18.20 12.82
C VAL A 300 -2.98 18.67 12.18
N HIS A 301 -3.04 19.15 10.93
CA HIS A 301 -1.91 19.75 10.24
C HIS A 301 -1.62 21.15 10.79
N GLY A 302 -2.64 22.02 10.88
CA GLY A 302 -2.57 23.33 11.52
C GLY A 302 -1.88 24.44 10.72
N ASN A 303 -1.35 24.14 9.54
CA ASN A 303 -0.69 25.12 8.66
C ASN A 303 -0.87 24.78 7.16
N VAL A 304 -2.10 24.56 6.72
CA VAL A 304 -2.41 24.25 5.31
C VAL A 304 -2.44 25.55 4.49
N CYS A 305 -1.54 25.69 3.53
CA CYS A 305 -1.46 26.82 2.58
C CYS A 305 -0.70 26.39 1.32
N ALA A 306 -0.83 27.09 0.19
CA ALA A 306 -0.15 26.69 -1.05
C ALA A 306 1.38 26.77 -0.95
N LYS A 307 1.93 27.54 0.00
CA LYS A 307 3.37 27.54 0.30
C LYS A 307 3.85 26.17 0.82
N ASN A 308 3.02 25.48 1.59
CA ASN A 308 3.33 24.16 2.16
C ASN A 308 2.87 23.00 1.25
N ILE A 309 2.37 23.28 0.06
CA ILE A 309 2.03 22.28 -0.95
C ILE A 309 3.14 22.28 -1.99
N LEU A 310 3.76 21.14 -2.22
CA LEU A 310 4.88 20.99 -3.14
C LEU A 310 4.44 20.27 -4.41
N LEU A 311 4.82 20.80 -5.58
CA LEU A 311 4.49 20.20 -6.88
C LEU A 311 5.59 19.22 -7.31
N ILE A 312 5.26 17.93 -7.33
CA ILE A 312 6.17 16.84 -7.69
C ILE A 312 6.27 16.67 -9.20
N ARG A 313 5.14 16.78 -9.88
CA ARG A 313 5.03 16.54 -11.32
C ARG A 313 4.06 17.55 -11.94
N GLU A 314 4.48 18.15 -13.04
CA GLU A 314 3.63 19.00 -13.88
C GLU A 314 2.65 18.17 -14.71
N GLU A 315 1.67 18.83 -15.30
CA GLU A 315 0.84 18.21 -16.33
C GLU A 315 1.66 18.01 -17.60
N ASP A 316 1.83 16.77 -18.05
CA ASP A 316 2.45 16.47 -19.33
C ASP A 316 1.40 15.96 -20.31
N ARG A 317 1.00 16.82 -21.24
CA ARG A 317 0.00 16.51 -22.28
C ARG A 317 0.46 15.45 -23.28
N LYS A 318 1.76 15.15 -23.38
CA LYS A 318 2.29 14.11 -24.29
C LYS A 318 2.23 12.72 -23.67
N SER A 319 2.40 12.61 -22.36
CA SER A 319 2.28 11.36 -21.60
C SER A 319 0.94 11.21 -20.86
N GLY A 320 0.09 12.25 -20.91
CA GLY A 320 -1.18 12.45 -20.19
C GLY A 320 -1.07 12.34 -18.67
N ASN A 321 0.12 12.60 -18.13
CA ASN A 321 0.33 12.62 -16.69
C ASN A 321 -0.33 13.86 -16.09
N LEU A 322 -1.27 13.66 -15.17
CA LEU A 322 -1.87 14.73 -14.36
C LEU A 322 -0.85 15.34 -13.38
N PRO A 323 -1.06 16.61 -12.96
CA PRO A 323 -0.23 17.21 -11.93
C PRO A 323 -0.24 16.36 -10.67
N PHE A 324 0.87 16.37 -9.93
CA PHE A 324 0.98 15.60 -8.69
C PHE A 324 1.56 16.47 -7.60
N ILE A 325 0.83 16.61 -6.49
CA ILE A 325 1.24 17.39 -5.33
C ILE A 325 1.48 16.51 -4.11
N LYS A 326 2.28 17.04 -3.19
CA LYS A 326 2.42 16.53 -1.83
C LYS A 326 2.34 17.68 -0.83
N LEU A 327 1.62 17.48 0.27
CA LEU A 327 1.58 18.39 1.40
C LEU A 327 2.82 18.17 2.27
N SER A 328 3.58 19.24 2.51
CA SER A 328 4.77 19.26 3.38
C SER A 328 4.39 19.21 4.85
N ASP A 329 5.38 19.17 5.73
CA ASP A 329 5.17 19.34 7.16
C ASP A 329 4.59 20.72 7.52
N PRO A 330 3.92 20.83 8.67
CA PRO A 330 3.34 22.11 9.10
C PRO A 330 4.35 23.10 9.68
N GLY A 331 5.60 22.67 9.93
CA GLY A 331 6.60 23.44 10.66
C GLY A 331 6.22 23.70 12.12
N ILE A 332 6.57 24.89 12.63
CA ILE A 332 6.26 25.31 14.00
C ILE A 332 4.74 25.48 14.15
N SER A 333 4.18 24.82 15.16
CA SER A 333 2.74 24.85 15.47
C SER A 333 2.27 26.27 15.80
N ILE A 334 1.08 26.63 15.31
CA ILE A 334 0.45 27.92 15.64
C ILE A 334 0.19 28.09 17.14
N THR A 335 0.13 26.99 17.90
CA THR A 335 -0.09 27.00 19.36
C THR A 335 1.04 27.66 20.15
N VAL A 336 2.24 27.74 19.58
CA VAL A 336 3.44 28.32 20.20
C VAL A 336 3.90 29.61 19.53
N LEU A 337 3.20 30.07 18.49
CA LEU A 337 3.57 31.30 17.78
C LEU A 337 3.07 32.54 18.53
N PRO A 338 3.84 33.65 18.50
CA PRO A 338 3.38 34.95 18.97
C PRO A 338 2.13 35.44 18.23
N ARG A 339 1.28 36.21 18.93
CA ARG A 339 -0.02 36.66 18.39
C ARG A 339 0.10 37.52 17.14
N ASP A 340 1.10 38.38 17.08
CA ASP A 340 1.44 39.20 15.90
C ASP A 340 1.69 38.34 14.65
N ILE A 341 2.45 37.25 14.78
CA ILE A 341 2.67 36.29 13.69
C ILE A 341 1.39 35.56 13.29
N LEU A 342 0.50 35.26 14.26
CA LEU A 342 -0.81 34.67 13.94
C LEU A 342 -1.70 35.63 13.14
N LEU A 343 -1.71 36.91 13.49
CA LEU A 343 -2.47 37.94 12.77
C LEU A 343 -1.95 38.13 11.34
N GLU A 344 -0.64 38.07 11.13
CA GLU A 344 -0.06 38.14 9.77
C GLU A 344 -0.52 36.98 8.88
N ARG A 345 -0.75 35.80 9.47
CA ARG A 345 -1.21 34.60 8.78
C ARG A 345 -2.73 34.57 8.52
N ILE A 346 -3.49 35.59 8.92
CA ILE A 346 -4.87 35.74 8.47
C ILE A 346 -4.86 35.90 6.93
N PRO A 347 -5.66 35.11 6.16
CA PRO A 347 -6.81 34.34 6.61
C PRO A 347 -6.66 32.80 6.69
N TRP A 348 -5.45 32.26 6.75
CA TRP A 348 -5.25 30.80 6.90
C TRP A 348 -5.43 30.32 8.34
N VAL A 349 -5.12 31.16 9.33
CA VAL A 349 -5.39 30.88 10.75
C VAL A 349 -6.85 31.22 11.04
N PRO A 350 -7.67 30.28 11.54
CA PRO A 350 -9.09 30.52 11.75
C PRO A 350 -9.34 31.41 12.99
N PRO A 351 -10.52 32.08 13.07
CA PRO A 351 -10.84 33.04 14.14
C PRO A 351 -10.65 32.46 15.56
N GLU A 352 -11.10 31.22 15.78
CA GLU A 352 -11.01 30.57 17.10
C GLU A 352 -9.55 30.37 17.58
N CYS A 353 -8.61 30.21 16.63
CA CYS A 353 -7.19 30.09 16.94
C CYS A 353 -6.48 31.44 17.12
N ILE A 354 -7.07 32.54 16.63
CA ILE A 354 -6.61 33.91 16.93
C ILE A 354 -6.99 34.29 18.35
N GLU A 355 -8.20 33.92 18.78
CA GLU A 355 -8.68 34.16 20.15
C GLU A 355 -7.95 33.28 21.16
N ASN A 356 -7.84 31.98 20.88
CA ASN A 356 -7.14 31.03 21.73
C ASN A 356 -6.42 29.97 20.90
N PRO A 357 -5.09 30.07 20.73
CA PRO A 357 -4.31 29.12 19.93
C PRO A 357 -4.45 27.66 20.39
N LYS A 358 -4.83 27.41 21.65
CA LYS A 358 -5.04 26.04 22.18
C LYS A 358 -6.31 25.36 21.63
N GLN A 359 -7.17 26.07 20.92
CA GLN A 359 -8.36 25.52 20.26
C GLN A 359 -8.06 24.85 18.91
N LEU A 360 -6.78 24.67 18.56
CA LEU A 360 -6.33 23.93 17.38
C LEU A 360 -7.03 22.55 17.32
N SER A 361 -7.76 22.31 16.23
CA SER A 361 -8.60 21.11 16.05
C SER A 361 -8.67 20.66 14.60
N LEU A 362 -9.32 19.52 14.34
CA LEU A 362 -9.59 19.06 12.97
C LEU A 362 -10.46 20.03 12.16
N ALA A 363 -11.19 20.94 12.82
CA ALA A 363 -11.95 21.98 12.15
C ALA A 363 -11.07 23.14 11.67
N THR A 364 -9.91 23.36 12.30
CA THR A 364 -8.92 24.35 11.87
C THR A 364 -8.43 24.06 10.45
N ASP A 365 -8.13 22.80 10.17
CA ASP A 365 -7.66 22.37 8.85
C ASP A 365 -8.70 22.57 7.74
N LYS A 366 -9.99 22.48 8.06
CA LYS A 366 -11.09 22.74 7.11
C LYS A 366 -11.11 24.21 6.69
N TRP A 367 -10.95 25.11 7.66
CA TRP A 367 -10.84 26.54 7.38
C TRP A 367 -9.62 26.86 6.52
N SER A 368 -8.44 26.40 6.95
CA SER A 368 -7.19 26.63 6.22
C SER A 368 -7.25 26.03 4.80
N PHE A 369 -7.92 24.89 4.63
CA PHE A 369 -8.19 24.29 3.32
C PHE A 369 -9.07 25.20 2.44
N GLY A 370 -10.15 25.78 2.97
CA GLY A 370 -10.99 26.75 2.26
C GLY A 370 -10.21 27.95 1.76
N THR A 371 -9.39 28.55 2.63
CA THR A 371 -8.48 29.65 2.25
C THR A 371 -7.45 29.22 1.19
N THR A 372 -6.94 28.00 1.28
CA THR A 372 -5.98 27.44 0.32
C THR A 372 -6.64 27.19 -1.05
N LEU A 373 -7.89 26.73 -1.09
CA LEU A 373 -8.65 26.60 -2.33
C LEU A 373 -8.83 27.97 -3.01
N TRP A 374 -9.13 29.01 -2.23
CA TRP A 374 -9.19 30.37 -2.74
C TRP A 374 -7.86 30.80 -3.37
N GLU A 375 -6.75 30.57 -2.67
CA GLU A 375 -5.39 30.86 -3.16
C GLU A 375 -5.08 30.13 -4.48
N ILE A 376 -5.43 28.84 -4.59
CA ILE A 376 -5.27 28.05 -5.82
C ILE A 376 -6.10 28.64 -6.97
N CYS A 377 -7.36 29.01 -6.69
CA CYS A 377 -8.26 29.59 -7.69
C CYS A 377 -7.76 30.93 -8.22
N SER A 378 -7.22 31.76 -7.33
CA SER A 378 -6.65 33.08 -7.63
C SER A 378 -5.26 33.02 -8.29
N GLY A 379 -4.74 31.83 -8.57
CA GLY A 379 -3.44 31.67 -9.23
C GLY A 379 -2.27 32.01 -8.31
N GLY A 380 -2.39 31.71 -7.01
CA GLY A 380 -1.38 31.92 -5.99
C GLY A 380 -1.42 33.30 -5.34
N ASP A 381 -2.34 34.17 -5.73
CA ASP A 381 -2.51 35.47 -5.05
C ASP A 381 -2.94 35.24 -3.59
N LYS A 382 -2.37 36.04 -2.67
CA LYS A 382 -2.68 35.93 -1.25
C LYS A 382 -4.00 36.66 -0.93
N PRO A 383 -4.98 36.01 -0.30
CA PRO A 383 -6.21 36.68 0.14
C PRO A 383 -5.89 37.77 1.16
N LEU A 384 -6.64 38.88 1.09
CA LEU A 384 -6.52 40.04 1.99
C LEU A 384 -5.09 40.64 2.05
N SER A 385 -4.28 40.45 1.01
CA SER A 385 -2.87 40.90 0.98
C SER A 385 -2.69 42.41 1.04
N ALA A 386 -3.72 43.19 0.68
CA ALA A 386 -3.71 44.65 0.77
C ALA A 386 -4.06 45.19 2.16
N LEU A 387 -4.49 44.33 3.09
CA LEU A 387 -4.91 44.71 4.45
C LEU A 387 -3.75 44.50 5.45
N ASP A 388 -3.63 45.43 6.39
CA ASP A 388 -2.75 45.27 7.56
C ASP A 388 -3.39 44.35 8.62
N SER A 389 -2.60 43.97 9.64
CA SER A 389 -3.05 43.04 10.69
C SER A 389 -4.29 43.53 11.45
N SER A 390 -4.44 44.85 11.64
CA SER A 390 -5.60 45.45 12.30
C SER A 390 -6.87 45.32 11.47
N ARG A 391 -6.82 45.62 10.17
CA ARG A 391 -7.97 45.45 9.27
C ARG A 391 -8.31 43.99 9.01
N LYS A 392 -7.31 43.10 9.01
CA LYS A 392 -7.51 41.65 8.95
C LYS A 392 -8.26 41.13 10.19
N LEU A 393 -7.99 41.68 11.37
CA LEU A 393 -8.73 41.35 12.58
C LEU A 393 -10.17 41.88 12.50
N GLN A 394 -10.36 43.14 12.08
CA GLN A 394 -11.69 43.72 11.86
C GLN A 394 -12.52 42.87 10.88
N PHE A 395 -11.89 42.33 9.83
CA PHE A 395 -12.55 41.45 8.87
C PHE A 395 -13.16 40.20 9.54
N TYR A 396 -12.48 39.63 10.55
CA TYR A 396 -13.01 38.52 11.36
C TYR A 396 -14.08 38.96 12.37
N GLU A 397 -13.90 40.11 13.02
CA GLU A 397 -14.87 40.65 13.98
C GLU A 397 -16.22 40.93 13.30
N ASP A 398 -16.19 41.47 12.08
CA ASP A 398 -17.36 41.75 11.26
C ASP A 398 -17.94 40.49 10.58
N ARG A 399 -17.30 39.32 10.77
CA ARG A 399 -17.67 38.04 10.17
C ARG A 399 -17.79 38.06 8.64
N HIS A 400 -16.92 38.80 7.98
CA HIS A 400 -16.88 38.84 6.52
C HIS A 400 -16.40 37.51 5.91
N GLN A 401 -16.91 37.16 4.73
CA GLN A 401 -16.44 36.05 3.91
C GLN A 401 -15.43 36.55 2.87
N LEU A 402 -14.53 35.67 2.41
CA LEU A 402 -13.59 36.03 1.35
C LEU A 402 -14.34 36.44 0.08
N PRO A 403 -13.81 37.38 -0.72
CA PRO A 403 -14.42 37.73 -2.00
C PRO A 403 -14.51 36.48 -2.88
N ALA A 404 -15.59 36.35 -3.66
CA ALA A 404 -15.77 35.21 -4.54
C ALA A 404 -14.54 35.04 -5.46
N PRO A 405 -13.94 33.84 -5.54
CA PRO A 405 -12.83 33.61 -6.45
C PRO A 405 -13.31 33.70 -7.90
N ASN A 406 -12.37 33.81 -8.84
CA ASN A 406 -12.67 33.78 -10.29
C ASN A 406 -13.44 32.52 -10.73
N TRP A 407 -13.40 31.46 -9.92
CA TRP A 407 -14.15 30.23 -10.12
C TRP A 407 -15.36 30.17 -9.17
N THR A 408 -16.51 30.68 -9.60
CA THR A 408 -17.69 30.90 -8.74
C THR A 408 -18.33 29.61 -8.25
N GLU A 409 -18.20 28.51 -8.99
CA GLU A 409 -18.74 27.19 -8.61
C GLU A 409 -18.09 26.63 -7.33
N LEU A 410 -16.85 27.05 -7.02
CA LEU A 410 -16.18 26.71 -5.76
C LEU A 410 -16.52 27.64 -4.60
N ALA A 411 -17.17 28.79 -4.85
CA ALA A 411 -17.40 29.80 -3.83
C ALA A 411 -18.20 29.23 -2.64
N ASN A 412 -19.24 28.43 -2.91
CA ASN A 412 -20.03 27.80 -1.87
C ASN A 412 -19.21 26.81 -1.03
N LEU A 413 -18.35 26.01 -1.66
CA LEU A 413 -17.49 25.07 -0.95
C LEU A 413 -16.49 25.80 -0.06
N ILE A 414 -15.86 26.86 -0.59
CA ILE A 414 -14.93 27.70 0.16
C ILE A 414 -15.62 28.34 1.37
N ASN A 415 -16.80 28.94 1.17
CA ASN A 415 -17.57 29.56 2.24
C ASN A 415 -17.99 28.54 3.32
N ASN A 416 -18.42 27.34 2.93
CA ASN A 416 -18.76 26.28 3.88
C ASN A 416 -17.53 25.80 4.68
N CYS A 417 -16.36 25.74 4.04
CA CYS A 417 -15.11 25.41 4.73
C CYS A 417 -14.69 26.52 5.71
N MET A 418 -14.99 27.77 5.37
CA MET A 418 -14.69 28.98 6.15
C MET A 418 -15.91 29.46 6.96
N ASP A 419 -16.69 28.53 7.49
CA ASP A 419 -17.74 28.87 8.45
C ASP A 419 -17.09 29.31 9.77
N TYR A 420 -17.56 30.43 10.33
CA TYR A 420 -17.06 30.97 11.60
C TYR A 420 -17.38 30.03 12.76
N GLU A 421 -18.40 29.19 12.63
CA GLU A 421 -18.68 28.12 13.59
C GLU A 421 -17.94 26.83 13.18
N PRO A 422 -16.98 26.35 13.98
CA PRO A 422 -16.16 25.19 13.62
C PRO A 422 -16.95 23.91 13.33
N ASP A 423 -18.08 23.71 14.04
CA ASP A 423 -18.93 22.53 13.93
C ASP A 423 -19.75 22.46 12.63
N PHE A 424 -19.95 23.59 11.94
CA PHE A 424 -20.65 23.63 10.65
C PHE A 424 -19.74 23.38 9.45
N ARG A 425 -18.42 23.34 9.64
CA ARG A 425 -17.46 23.07 8.56
C ARG A 425 -17.58 21.61 8.08
N PRO A 426 -17.65 21.34 6.77
CA PRO A 426 -17.87 20.00 6.23
C PRO A 426 -16.68 19.07 6.48
N SER A 427 -16.94 17.77 6.67
CA SER A 427 -15.87 16.76 6.71
C SER A 427 -15.11 16.69 5.38
N PHE A 428 -13.84 16.27 5.39
CA PHE A 428 -13.09 16.15 4.13
C PHE A 428 -13.72 15.11 3.18
N ARG A 429 -14.45 14.12 3.72
CA ARG A 429 -15.28 13.21 2.91
C ARG A 429 -16.38 13.94 2.13
N ALA A 430 -17.06 14.90 2.75
CA ALA A 430 -18.08 15.72 2.09
C ALA A 430 -17.42 16.68 1.07
N ILE A 431 -16.31 17.30 1.44
CA ILE A 431 -15.52 18.17 0.54
C ILE A 431 -15.10 17.41 -0.73
N ILE A 432 -14.58 16.18 -0.60
CA ILE A 432 -14.20 15.35 -1.75
C ILE A 432 -15.40 15.05 -2.65
N ARG A 433 -16.56 14.72 -2.07
CA ARG A 433 -17.80 14.51 -2.83
C ARG A 433 -18.17 15.76 -3.61
N ASP A 434 -18.14 16.92 -2.96
CA ASP A 434 -18.54 18.20 -3.57
C ASP A 434 -17.53 18.59 -4.67
N LEU A 435 -16.22 18.46 -4.45
CA LEU A 435 -15.19 18.65 -5.50
C LEU A 435 -15.36 17.71 -6.69
N ASN A 436 -15.80 16.48 -6.47
CA ASN A 436 -16.09 15.55 -7.56
C ASN A 436 -17.36 15.94 -8.33
N SER A 437 -18.29 16.67 -7.72
CA SER A 437 -19.50 17.17 -8.36
C SER A 437 -19.30 18.45 -9.19
N LEU A 438 -18.18 19.17 -9.02
CA LEU A 438 -17.88 20.40 -9.77
C LEU A 438 -17.46 20.16 -11.23
N PHE A 439 -17.19 18.90 -11.59
CA PHE A 439 -17.35 18.48 -12.97
C PHE A 439 -18.82 18.15 -13.20
N THR A 440 -19.56 19.05 -13.85
CA THR A 440 -20.52 18.76 -14.94
C THR A 440 -21.19 20.07 -15.41
N PRO A 441 -20.79 20.70 -16.53
CA PRO A 441 -21.78 21.34 -17.37
C PRO A 441 -22.56 20.21 -18.05
N ASP A 442 -23.74 19.91 -17.50
CA ASP A 442 -24.85 19.22 -18.20
C ASP A 442 -24.63 17.77 -18.69
N ARG A 443 -23.70 17.01 -18.11
CA ARG A 443 -23.47 15.60 -18.48
C ARG A 443 -23.47 14.69 -17.27
N ASP A 444 -24.58 14.00 -17.03
CA ASP A 444 -24.67 12.88 -16.08
C ASP A 444 -23.35 12.09 -16.06
N PRO A 445 -22.61 11.99 -14.93
CA PRO A 445 -21.31 11.32 -14.87
C PRO A 445 -21.39 9.83 -15.20
N THR A 446 -22.61 9.29 -15.26
CA THR A 446 -22.90 7.94 -15.73
C THR A 446 -23.14 7.87 -17.25
N GLN A 447 -23.02 8.98 -17.99
CA GLN A 447 -23.10 9.00 -19.46
C GLN A 447 -21.72 9.09 -20.11
N PHE A 448 -21.37 8.01 -20.81
CA PHE A 448 -20.14 7.87 -21.57
C PHE A 448 -20.42 8.16 -23.05
N GLU A 449 -19.55 8.96 -23.67
CA GLU A 449 -19.66 9.26 -25.09
C GLU A 449 -18.90 8.24 -25.94
N GLU A 450 -19.57 7.68 -26.95
CA GLU A 450 -19.02 6.63 -27.81
C GLU A 450 -17.70 7.04 -28.47
N ARG A 451 -17.60 8.28 -28.96
CA ARG A 451 -16.40 8.79 -29.65
C ARG A 451 -15.12 8.76 -28.79
N HIS A 452 -15.27 8.67 -27.47
CA HIS A 452 -14.16 8.61 -26.52
C HIS A 452 -13.87 7.17 -26.06
N LEU A 453 -14.70 6.18 -26.43
CA LEU A 453 -14.47 4.76 -26.14
C LEU A 453 -13.60 4.14 -27.23
N LYS A 454 -12.32 3.91 -26.92
CA LYS A 454 -11.36 3.21 -27.78
C LYS A 454 -11.38 1.72 -27.44
N PHE A 455 -11.77 0.87 -28.38
CA PHE A 455 -11.72 -0.60 -28.22
C PHE A 455 -10.27 -1.08 -28.04
N LEU A 456 -10.04 -1.99 -27.09
CA LEU A 456 -8.74 -2.61 -26.85
C LEU A 456 -8.78 -4.12 -27.11
N GLN A 457 -9.70 -4.84 -26.47
CA GLN A 457 -9.75 -6.30 -26.52
C GLN A 457 -11.17 -6.82 -26.28
N GLN A 458 -11.58 -7.91 -26.93
CA GLN A 458 -12.81 -8.61 -26.57
C GLN A 458 -12.58 -9.48 -25.33
N LEU A 459 -13.37 -9.27 -24.28
CA LEU A 459 -13.28 -10.01 -23.00
C LEU A 459 -14.16 -11.26 -22.98
N GLY A 460 -15.33 -11.19 -23.62
CA GLY A 460 -16.27 -12.30 -23.70
C GLY A 460 -17.31 -12.10 -24.77
N LYS A 461 -17.84 -13.20 -25.31
CA LYS A 461 -18.95 -13.19 -26.27
C LYS A 461 -19.86 -14.38 -25.97
N GLY A 462 -21.12 -14.08 -25.69
CA GLY A 462 -22.19 -15.06 -25.51
C GLY A 462 -23.41 -14.66 -26.32
N ASN A 463 -24.50 -15.42 -26.19
CA ASN A 463 -25.74 -15.15 -26.93
C ASN A 463 -26.42 -13.84 -26.53
N PHE A 464 -26.23 -13.39 -25.29
CA PHE A 464 -26.78 -12.12 -24.79
C PHE A 464 -25.94 -10.89 -25.16
N GLY A 465 -24.83 -11.07 -25.87
CA GLY A 465 -23.97 -9.97 -26.31
C GLY A 465 -22.48 -10.20 -26.09
N SER A 466 -21.70 -9.15 -26.31
CA SER A 466 -20.25 -9.15 -26.14
C SER A 466 -19.83 -8.15 -25.07
N VAL A 467 -18.80 -8.52 -24.31
CA VAL A 467 -18.11 -7.63 -23.37
C VAL A 467 -16.74 -7.32 -23.95
N GLU A 468 -16.41 -6.03 -24.02
CA GLU A 468 -15.18 -5.50 -24.59
C GLU A 468 -14.43 -4.68 -23.54
N MET A 469 -13.11 -4.82 -23.51
CA MET A 469 -12.20 -3.93 -22.83
C MET A 469 -12.02 -2.70 -23.71
N CYS A 470 -12.37 -1.53 -23.18
CA CYS A 470 -12.21 -0.25 -23.86
C CYS A 470 -11.43 0.71 -22.96
N ARG A 471 -10.78 1.69 -23.57
CA ARG A 471 -10.27 2.88 -22.90
C ARG A 471 -11.23 4.03 -23.14
N TYR A 472 -11.82 4.59 -22.09
CA TYR A 472 -12.60 5.81 -22.17
C TYR A 472 -11.68 7.03 -22.02
N ASP A 473 -11.40 7.71 -23.13
CA ASP A 473 -10.38 8.75 -23.26
C ASP A 473 -10.95 10.05 -23.85
N PRO A 474 -11.64 10.89 -23.05
CA PRO A 474 -12.18 12.18 -23.50
C PRO A 474 -11.10 13.18 -23.92
N LEU A 475 -9.92 13.11 -23.30
CA LEU A 475 -8.80 14.02 -23.53
C LEU A 475 -7.98 13.66 -24.78
N GLN A 476 -8.17 12.44 -25.30
CA GLN A 476 -7.50 11.90 -26.48
C GLN A 476 -5.97 11.79 -26.35
N ASP A 477 -5.45 11.73 -25.12
CA ASP A 477 -4.02 11.66 -24.79
C ASP A 477 -3.57 10.24 -24.39
N ASN A 478 -4.44 9.25 -24.56
CA ASN A 478 -4.28 7.84 -24.19
C ASN A 478 -4.22 7.55 -22.68
N THR A 479 -4.59 8.48 -21.81
CA THR A 479 -4.65 8.26 -20.36
C THR A 479 -6.03 7.98 -19.81
N GLY A 480 -7.01 7.91 -20.71
CA GLY A 480 -8.36 7.46 -20.41
C GLY A 480 -8.43 6.17 -19.58
N GLU A 481 -9.52 6.06 -18.81
CA GLU A 481 -9.76 4.95 -17.91
C GLU A 481 -10.08 3.66 -18.68
N VAL A 482 -9.55 2.52 -18.23
CA VAL A 482 -9.93 1.21 -18.78
C VAL A 482 -11.26 0.75 -18.16
N VAL A 483 -12.21 0.40 -19.02
CA VAL A 483 -13.58 0.00 -18.67
C VAL A 483 -13.99 -1.27 -19.40
N ALA A 484 -14.93 -2.01 -18.83
CA ALA A 484 -15.61 -3.12 -19.50
C ALA A 484 -16.94 -2.62 -20.10
N VAL A 485 -17.14 -2.86 -21.39
CA VAL A 485 -18.28 -2.38 -22.17
C VAL A 485 -19.09 -3.57 -22.65
N LYS A 486 -20.30 -3.75 -22.12
CA LYS A 486 -21.24 -4.78 -22.58
C LYS A 486 -22.18 -4.18 -23.63
N LYS A 487 -22.35 -4.89 -24.76
CA LYS A 487 -23.23 -4.51 -25.87
C LYS A 487 -24.00 -5.71 -26.40
N LEU A 488 -25.25 -5.48 -26.82
CA LEU A 488 -26.09 -6.47 -27.49
C LEU A 488 -25.59 -6.73 -28.92
N GLN A 489 -25.68 -7.99 -29.38
CA GLN A 489 -25.36 -8.37 -30.77
C GLN A 489 -26.57 -8.31 -31.71
N HIS A 490 -27.75 -8.68 -31.21
CA HIS A 490 -29.02 -8.65 -31.94
C HIS A 490 -30.08 -7.95 -31.08
N SER A 491 -30.66 -6.87 -31.58
CA SER A 491 -31.63 -6.05 -30.86
C SER A 491 -33.05 -6.31 -31.35
N THR A 492 -33.72 -7.32 -30.77
CA THR A 492 -35.18 -7.27 -30.69
C THR A 492 -35.56 -6.26 -29.61
N GLU A 493 -36.77 -5.70 -29.66
CA GLU A 493 -37.24 -4.80 -28.59
C GLU A 493 -37.26 -5.50 -27.22
N GLU A 494 -37.48 -6.80 -27.20
CA GLU A 494 -37.45 -7.59 -25.98
C GLU A 494 -36.05 -7.71 -25.38
N HIS A 495 -35.04 -8.01 -26.20
CA HIS A 495 -33.65 -8.04 -25.74
C HIS A 495 -33.18 -6.67 -25.23
N LEU A 496 -33.66 -5.59 -25.85
CA LEU A 496 -33.39 -4.23 -25.37
C LEU A 496 -34.01 -3.98 -23.99
N ARG A 497 -35.28 -4.34 -23.78
CA ARG A 497 -35.95 -4.20 -22.47
C ARG A 497 -35.28 -5.02 -21.37
N ASP A 498 -34.84 -6.23 -21.68
CA ASP A 498 -34.13 -7.07 -20.71
C ASP A 498 -32.73 -6.51 -20.41
N PHE A 499 -32.04 -5.92 -21.38
CA PHE A 499 -30.76 -5.25 -21.18
C PHE A 499 -30.88 -3.93 -20.40
N GLU A 500 -31.91 -3.11 -20.66
CA GLU A 500 -32.23 -1.94 -19.84
C GLU A 500 -32.52 -2.34 -18.39
N ARG A 501 -33.23 -3.46 -18.18
CA ARG A 501 -33.46 -4.00 -16.84
C ARG A 501 -32.15 -4.46 -16.18
N GLU A 502 -31.26 -5.12 -16.92
CA GLU A 502 -29.93 -5.48 -16.41
C GLU A 502 -29.16 -4.24 -15.93
N ILE A 503 -29.18 -3.16 -16.72
CA ILE A 503 -28.55 -1.88 -16.39
C ILE A 503 -29.15 -1.30 -15.11
N GLU A 504 -30.47 -1.20 -15.00
CA GLU A 504 -31.14 -0.64 -13.82
C GLU A 504 -30.91 -1.47 -12.56
N ILE A 505 -30.87 -2.81 -12.70
CA ILE A 505 -30.48 -3.70 -11.60
C ILE A 505 -29.06 -3.35 -11.18
N LEU A 506 -28.06 -3.43 -12.07
CA LEU A 506 -26.67 -3.22 -11.70
C LEU A 506 -26.40 -1.82 -11.14
N LYS A 507 -27.05 -0.79 -11.69
CA LYS A 507 -27.01 0.61 -11.22
C LYS A 507 -27.48 0.76 -9.77
N SER A 508 -28.43 -0.05 -9.33
CA SER A 508 -28.97 -0.02 -7.95
C SER A 508 -28.12 -0.77 -6.92
N LEU A 509 -27.08 -1.50 -7.36
CA LEU A 509 -26.27 -2.37 -6.51
C LEU A 509 -24.96 -1.68 -6.11
N GLN A 510 -24.67 -1.66 -4.80
CA GLN A 510 -23.42 -1.18 -4.27
C GLN A 510 -22.90 -2.14 -3.20
N HIS A 511 -21.91 -2.96 -3.57
CA HIS A 511 -21.31 -3.93 -2.67
C HIS A 511 -19.89 -4.28 -3.11
N ASP A 512 -19.02 -4.57 -2.14
CA ASP A 512 -17.60 -4.90 -2.33
C ASP A 512 -17.33 -6.16 -3.16
N ASN A 513 -18.32 -7.06 -3.22
CA ASN A 513 -18.28 -8.33 -3.95
C ASN A 513 -19.28 -8.37 -5.12
N ILE A 514 -19.66 -7.22 -5.68
CA ILE A 514 -20.46 -7.09 -6.90
C ILE A 514 -19.74 -6.12 -7.84
N VAL A 515 -19.73 -6.43 -9.15
CA VAL A 515 -19.12 -5.57 -10.18
C VAL A 515 -19.77 -4.19 -10.16
N LYS A 516 -18.95 -3.14 -10.15
CA LYS A 516 -19.41 -1.75 -10.12
C LYS A 516 -19.95 -1.32 -11.48
N TYR A 517 -21.19 -0.84 -11.46
CA TYR A 517 -21.73 0.03 -12.50
C TYR A 517 -20.89 1.31 -12.59
N LYS A 518 -20.58 1.75 -13.82
CA LYS A 518 -19.96 3.05 -14.09
C LYS A 518 -20.87 3.97 -14.88
N GLY A 519 -21.60 3.43 -15.85
CA GLY A 519 -22.43 4.24 -16.71
C GLY A 519 -23.04 3.51 -17.88
N VAL A 520 -23.59 4.29 -18.80
CA VAL A 520 -24.14 3.86 -20.09
C VAL A 520 -23.57 4.72 -21.20
N CYS A 521 -23.52 4.17 -22.40
CA CYS A 521 -23.15 4.88 -23.62
C CYS A 521 -24.23 4.67 -24.68
N TYR A 522 -24.67 5.76 -25.31
CA TYR A 522 -25.59 5.73 -26.44
C TYR A 522 -24.83 6.07 -27.73
N SER A 523 -25.08 5.30 -28.79
CA SER A 523 -24.65 5.67 -30.14
C SER A 523 -25.56 6.71 -30.79
N ALA A 524 -25.09 7.33 -31.88
CA ALA A 524 -25.85 8.29 -32.66
C ALA A 524 -27.25 7.74 -33.00
N GLY A 525 -28.29 8.48 -32.59
CA GLY A 525 -29.69 8.06 -32.76
C GLY A 525 -30.30 7.22 -31.62
N ARG A 526 -29.62 7.06 -30.47
CA ARG A 526 -30.09 6.33 -29.25
C ARG A 526 -30.44 4.85 -29.45
N ARG A 527 -30.11 4.25 -30.61
CA ARG A 527 -30.46 2.86 -30.94
C ARG A 527 -29.50 1.80 -30.43
N ASN A 528 -28.27 2.17 -30.07
CA ASN A 528 -27.27 1.23 -29.55
C ASN A 528 -26.87 1.64 -28.13
N LEU A 529 -27.54 1.03 -27.14
CA LEU A 529 -27.24 1.17 -25.72
C LEU A 529 -26.08 0.24 -25.33
N ARG A 530 -25.12 0.76 -24.57
CA ARG A 530 -24.00 0.00 -24.01
C ARG A 530 -23.93 0.22 -22.50
N LEU A 531 -23.63 -0.84 -21.76
CA LEU A 531 -23.40 -0.80 -20.32
C LEU A 531 -21.89 -0.69 -20.06
N ILE A 532 -21.49 0.30 -19.26
CA ILE A 532 -20.11 0.55 -18.86
C ILE A 532 -19.92 0.11 -17.40
N MET A 533 -18.93 -0.74 -17.17
CA MET A 533 -18.60 -1.34 -15.87
C MET A 533 -17.12 -1.17 -15.56
N GLU A 534 -16.74 -1.39 -14.30
CA GLU A 534 -15.33 -1.52 -13.94
C GLU A 534 -14.67 -2.70 -14.69
N TYR A 535 -13.44 -2.49 -15.17
CA TYR A 535 -12.63 -3.56 -15.74
C TYR A 535 -11.87 -4.29 -14.63
N LEU A 536 -11.92 -5.63 -14.64
CA LEU A 536 -11.25 -6.49 -13.67
C LEU A 536 -10.15 -7.30 -14.37
N PRO A 537 -8.86 -7.02 -14.10
CA PRO A 537 -7.76 -7.46 -14.95
C PRO A 537 -7.49 -8.97 -14.92
N TYR A 538 -7.90 -9.65 -13.86
CA TYR A 538 -7.69 -11.10 -13.72
C TYR A 538 -8.82 -11.94 -14.34
N GLY A 539 -9.84 -11.29 -14.92
CA GLY A 539 -10.91 -11.95 -15.65
C GLY A 539 -11.81 -12.82 -14.77
N SER A 540 -12.39 -13.87 -15.37
CA SER A 540 -13.29 -14.78 -14.65
C SER A 540 -12.54 -15.68 -13.67
N LEU A 541 -13.17 -15.99 -12.54
CA LEU A 541 -12.65 -16.91 -11.54
C LEU A 541 -12.46 -18.31 -12.14
N ARG A 542 -13.32 -18.70 -13.09
CA ARG A 542 -13.16 -19.93 -13.87
C ARG A 542 -11.79 -20.01 -14.55
N ASP A 543 -11.42 -18.98 -15.32
CA ASP A 543 -10.14 -18.95 -16.03
C ASP A 543 -8.96 -18.75 -15.08
N TYR A 544 -9.16 -17.96 -14.02
CA TYR A 544 -8.16 -17.70 -12.99
C TYR A 544 -7.77 -18.98 -12.23
N LEU A 545 -8.74 -19.79 -11.81
CA LEU A 545 -8.51 -21.06 -11.14
C LEU A 545 -7.69 -22.02 -12.01
N GLN A 546 -8.01 -22.09 -13.30
CA GLN A 546 -7.31 -22.95 -14.23
C GLN A 546 -5.85 -22.52 -14.44
N LYS A 547 -5.57 -21.21 -14.50
CA LYS A 547 -4.23 -20.65 -14.70
C LYS A 547 -3.36 -20.67 -13.45
N HIS A 548 -3.96 -20.59 -12.26
CA HIS A 548 -3.24 -20.42 -11.00
C HIS A 548 -3.37 -21.59 -10.03
N LYS A 549 -3.78 -22.77 -10.52
CA LYS A 549 -4.02 -23.98 -9.71
C LYS A 549 -2.92 -24.28 -8.69
N GLU A 550 -1.66 -24.18 -9.07
CA GLU A 550 -0.50 -24.49 -8.20
C GLU A 550 -0.27 -23.48 -7.08
N ARG A 551 -0.78 -22.24 -7.21
CA ARG A 551 -0.60 -21.16 -6.24
C ARG A 551 -1.79 -21.01 -5.29
N LEU A 552 -2.88 -21.74 -5.53
CA LEU A 552 -4.15 -21.59 -4.82
C LEU A 552 -4.34 -22.70 -3.79
N ASP A 553 -4.27 -22.33 -2.52
CA ASP A 553 -4.56 -23.22 -1.40
C ASP A 553 -6.05 -23.22 -1.03
N HIS A 554 -6.45 -24.17 -0.19
CA HIS A 554 -7.83 -24.29 0.29
C HIS A 554 -8.31 -23.04 1.05
N LYS A 555 -7.42 -22.32 1.74
CA LYS A 555 -7.78 -21.08 2.44
C LYS A 555 -8.23 -20.01 1.46
N LYS A 556 -7.55 -19.91 0.32
CA LYS A 556 -7.91 -19.00 -0.76
C LYS A 556 -9.26 -19.33 -1.39
N LEU A 557 -9.53 -20.62 -1.64
CA LEU A 557 -10.83 -21.05 -2.16
C LEU A 557 -11.97 -20.71 -1.19
N LEU A 558 -11.76 -20.93 0.11
CA LEU A 558 -12.73 -20.58 1.16
C LEU A 558 -12.93 -19.06 1.27
N LEU A 559 -11.88 -18.26 1.07
CA LEU A 559 -11.98 -16.80 1.01
C LEU A 559 -12.89 -16.36 -0.15
N TYR A 560 -12.69 -16.90 -1.35
CA TYR A 560 -13.54 -16.60 -2.50
C TYR A 560 -14.98 -17.05 -2.27
N ALA A 561 -15.19 -18.25 -1.72
CA ALA A 561 -16.51 -18.74 -1.34
C ALA A 561 -17.23 -17.78 -0.35
N SER A 562 -16.52 -17.31 0.67
CA SER A 562 -17.07 -16.36 1.66
C SER A 562 -17.47 -15.03 1.02
N GLN A 563 -16.64 -14.51 0.10
CA GLN A 563 -16.91 -13.27 -0.62
C GLN A 563 -18.12 -13.38 -1.55
N ILE A 564 -18.24 -14.48 -2.30
CA ILE A 564 -19.41 -14.76 -3.15
C ILE A 564 -20.67 -14.85 -2.27
N CYS A 565 -20.59 -15.54 -1.13
CA CYS A 565 -21.71 -15.65 -0.19
C CYS A 565 -22.18 -14.28 0.33
N LYS A 566 -21.25 -13.39 0.71
CA LYS A 566 -21.58 -12.00 1.12
C LYS A 566 -22.28 -11.21 0.02
N GLY A 567 -21.81 -11.31 -1.22
CA GLY A 567 -22.45 -10.67 -2.36
C GLY A 567 -23.87 -11.19 -2.62
N MET A 568 -24.08 -12.50 -2.52
CA MET A 568 -25.39 -13.12 -2.69
C MET A 568 -26.35 -12.83 -1.53
N GLU A 569 -25.85 -12.74 -0.29
CA GLU A 569 -26.63 -12.28 0.86
C GLU A 569 -27.15 -10.86 0.61
N TYR A 570 -26.27 -9.95 0.16
CA TYR A 570 -26.67 -8.60 -0.21
C TYR A 570 -27.75 -8.58 -1.30
N LEU A 571 -27.61 -9.36 -2.38
CA LEU A 571 -28.64 -9.47 -3.42
C LEU A 571 -29.98 -9.97 -2.87
N GLY A 572 -29.95 -10.96 -1.98
CA GLY A 572 -31.14 -11.46 -1.28
C GLY A 572 -31.84 -10.38 -0.47
N THR A 573 -31.09 -9.52 0.26
CA THR A 573 -31.68 -8.39 1.00
C THR A 573 -32.34 -7.35 0.09
N LYS A 574 -31.84 -7.21 -1.15
CA LYS A 574 -32.40 -6.35 -2.18
C LYS A 574 -33.51 -7.02 -2.99
N ARG A 575 -33.92 -8.24 -2.62
CA ARG A 575 -34.95 -9.05 -3.30
C ARG A 575 -34.62 -9.35 -4.77
N TYR A 576 -33.35 -9.48 -5.11
CA TYR A 576 -32.91 -9.96 -6.43
C TYR A 576 -32.58 -11.45 -6.38
N VAL A 577 -32.97 -12.16 -7.44
CA VAL A 577 -32.51 -13.54 -7.71
C VAL A 577 -31.62 -13.48 -8.95
N HIS A 578 -30.36 -13.90 -8.79
CA HIS A 578 -29.32 -13.80 -9.81
C HIS A 578 -29.60 -14.73 -10.99
N ARG A 579 -30.02 -15.98 -10.71
CA ARG A 579 -30.36 -17.02 -11.70
C ARG A 579 -29.20 -17.52 -12.57
N ASP A 580 -28.05 -16.85 -12.59
CA ASP A 580 -26.86 -17.35 -13.28
C ASP A 580 -25.57 -17.35 -12.43
N LEU A 581 -25.68 -17.80 -11.18
CA LEU A 581 -24.52 -17.84 -10.30
C LEU A 581 -23.63 -19.05 -10.65
N ALA A 582 -22.48 -18.79 -11.26
CA ALA A 582 -21.47 -19.77 -11.65
C ALA A 582 -20.07 -19.15 -11.63
N THR A 583 -18.99 -19.94 -11.52
CA THR A 583 -17.61 -19.39 -11.48
C THR A 583 -17.20 -18.56 -12.70
N ARG A 584 -17.84 -18.80 -13.86
CA ARG A 584 -17.64 -17.99 -15.08
C ARG A 584 -18.15 -16.55 -14.96
N ASN A 585 -19.12 -16.33 -14.06
CA ASN A 585 -19.73 -15.03 -13.78
C ASN A 585 -19.19 -14.39 -12.48
N ILE A 586 -18.20 -15.03 -11.85
CA ILE A 586 -17.42 -14.41 -10.77
C ILE A 586 -16.14 -13.85 -11.39
N LEU A 587 -15.83 -12.59 -11.13
CA LEU A 587 -14.66 -11.90 -11.65
C LEU A 587 -13.65 -11.65 -10.53
N VAL A 588 -12.36 -11.67 -10.86
CA VAL A 588 -11.25 -11.49 -9.90
C VAL A 588 -10.71 -10.06 -10.01
N GLU A 589 -10.82 -9.29 -8.93
CA GLU A 589 -10.30 -7.91 -8.89
C GLU A 589 -8.81 -7.87 -8.59
N ASN A 590 -8.41 -8.66 -7.60
CA ASN A 590 -7.03 -8.90 -7.22
C ASN A 590 -6.93 -10.26 -6.53
N GLU A 591 -5.73 -10.69 -6.17
CA GLU A 591 -5.52 -12.00 -5.56
C GLU A 591 -6.46 -12.23 -4.37
N ASN A 592 -6.79 -11.22 -3.56
CA ASN A 592 -7.58 -11.38 -2.34
C ASN A 592 -9.06 -11.02 -2.49
N ARG A 593 -9.57 -10.73 -3.69
CA ARG A 593 -10.93 -10.21 -3.85
C ARG A 593 -11.61 -10.63 -5.14
N VAL A 594 -12.83 -11.16 -5.01
CA VAL A 594 -13.72 -11.52 -6.13
C VAL A 594 -15.04 -10.75 -6.08
N LYS A 595 -15.67 -10.60 -7.26
CA LYS A 595 -16.94 -9.89 -7.46
C LYS A 595 -17.90 -10.69 -8.35
N ILE A 596 -19.18 -10.66 -8.02
CA ILE A 596 -20.25 -11.25 -8.83
C ILE A 596 -20.58 -10.30 -9.97
N GLY A 597 -20.62 -10.82 -11.19
CA GLY A 597 -21.00 -10.12 -12.41
C GLY A 597 -22.06 -10.88 -13.21
N ASP A 598 -22.38 -10.32 -14.38
CA ASP A 598 -23.39 -10.79 -15.34
C ASP A 598 -24.81 -10.92 -14.78
N PHE A 599 -25.56 -9.81 -14.87
CA PHE A 599 -26.90 -9.68 -14.32
C PHE A 599 -28.00 -9.92 -15.37
N GLY A 600 -27.66 -10.43 -16.55
CA GLY A 600 -28.60 -10.57 -17.68
C GLY A 600 -29.81 -11.46 -17.39
N LEU A 601 -29.67 -12.46 -16.52
CA LEU A 601 -30.80 -13.32 -16.09
C LEU A 601 -31.44 -12.88 -14.77
N THR A 602 -30.90 -11.86 -14.09
CA THR A 602 -31.36 -11.43 -12.77
C THR A 602 -32.78 -10.88 -12.81
N LYS A 603 -33.62 -11.23 -11.84
CA LYS A 603 -35.00 -10.73 -11.72
C LYS A 603 -35.32 -10.31 -10.29
N VAL A 604 -36.19 -9.30 -10.16
CA VAL A 604 -36.74 -8.83 -8.87
C VAL A 604 -37.82 -9.81 -8.40
N LEU A 605 -37.81 -10.17 -7.12
CA LEU A 605 -38.90 -10.93 -6.50
C LEU A 605 -40.11 -10.01 -6.26
N PRO A 606 -41.34 -10.41 -6.71
CA PRO A 606 -42.57 -9.69 -6.38
C PRO A 606 -42.72 -9.51 -4.86
N GLN A 607 -43.33 -8.43 -4.42
CA GLN A 607 -43.39 -8.05 -3.00
C GLN A 607 -44.19 -9.06 -2.15
N ASP A 608 -45.17 -9.72 -2.76
CA ASP A 608 -46.08 -10.71 -2.20
C ASP A 608 -45.62 -12.16 -2.40
N LYS A 609 -44.45 -12.39 -3.03
CA LYS A 609 -43.98 -13.74 -3.39
C LYS A 609 -42.54 -13.96 -2.97
N GLU A 610 -42.23 -15.19 -2.59
CA GLU A 610 -40.86 -15.62 -2.28
C GLU A 610 -40.10 -16.15 -3.50
N TYR A 611 -40.78 -16.22 -4.65
CA TYR A 611 -40.21 -16.71 -5.91
C TYR A 611 -40.67 -15.88 -7.11
N TYR A 612 -39.85 -15.89 -8.15
CA TYR A 612 -40.13 -15.43 -9.50
C TYR A 612 -40.36 -16.64 -10.41
N LYS A 613 -41.39 -16.60 -11.27
CA LYS A 613 -41.66 -17.66 -12.24
C LYS A 613 -41.34 -17.20 -13.66
N VAL A 614 -40.40 -17.87 -14.32
CA VAL A 614 -40.05 -17.58 -15.72
C VAL A 614 -41.16 -18.13 -16.63
N LYS A 615 -41.61 -17.31 -17.57
CA LYS A 615 -42.71 -17.65 -18.50
C LYS A 615 -42.22 -18.17 -19.85
N GLU A 616 -41.03 -17.75 -20.27
CA GLU A 616 -40.51 -18.03 -21.61
C GLU A 616 -39.25 -18.90 -21.56
N PRO A 617 -39.16 -19.91 -22.45
CA PRO A 617 -37.96 -20.74 -22.55
C PRO A 617 -36.82 -19.92 -23.16
N GLY A 618 -35.65 -19.98 -22.52
CA GLY A 618 -34.42 -19.38 -23.01
C GLY A 618 -33.21 -20.22 -22.59
N GLU A 619 -32.05 -19.93 -23.16
CA GLU A 619 -30.81 -20.60 -22.74
C GLU A 619 -30.55 -20.36 -21.25
N SER A 620 -30.30 -21.45 -20.54
CA SER A 620 -30.26 -21.47 -19.09
C SER A 620 -29.16 -22.42 -18.61
N PRO A 621 -28.42 -22.09 -17.54
CA PRO A 621 -27.40 -22.95 -16.96
C PRO A 621 -28.04 -24.12 -16.19
N ILE A 622 -28.71 -25.04 -16.88
CA ILE A 622 -29.53 -26.10 -16.27
C ILE A 622 -28.81 -26.94 -15.21
N PHE A 623 -27.48 -27.12 -15.33
CA PHE A 623 -26.68 -27.87 -14.36
C PHE A 623 -26.39 -27.10 -13.05
N TRP A 624 -26.69 -25.80 -13.00
CA TRP A 624 -26.60 -24.96 -11.80
C TRP A 624 -27.98 -24.68 -11.18
N TYR A 625 -29.07 -25.12 -11.81
CA TYR A 625 -30.42 -24.87 -11.36
C TYR A 625 -30.86 -25.83 -10.26
N ALA A 626 -31.65 -25.30 -9.33
CA ALA A 626 -32.35 -26.09 -8.32
C ALA A 626 -33.46 -26.94 -8.95
N PRO A 627 -33.88 -28.05 -8.30
CA PRO A 627 -34.94 -28.90 -8.81
C PRO A 627 -36.23 -28.14 -9.15
N GLU A 628 -36.68 -27.23 -8.29
CA GLU A 628 -37.88 -26.40 -8.51
C GLU A 628 -37.73 -25.43 -9.68
N SER A 629 -36.51 -24.97 -9.97
CA SER A 629 -36.20 -24.13 -11.12
C SER A 629 -36.27 -24.92 -12.42
N LEU A 630 -35.90 -26.21 -12.39
CA LEU A 630 -36.01 -27.12 -13.53
C LEU A 630 -37.44 -27.61 -13.77
N THR A 631 -38.20 -27.93 -12.71
CA THR A 631 -39.54 -28.51 -12.83
C THR A 631 -40.66 -27.48 -12.98
N GLU A 632 -40.56 -26.35 -12.28
CA GLU A 632 -41.64 -25.37 -12.16
C GLU A 632 -41.27 -23.99 -12.70
N SER A 633 -40.03 -23.81 -13.19
CA SER A 633 -39.48 -22.52 -13.59
C SER A 633 -39.54 -21.48 -12.46
N LYS A 634 -39.48 -21.93 -11.20
CA LYS A 634 -39.50 -21.08 -10.00
C LYS A 634 -38.07 -20.77 -9.55
N PHE A 635 -37.79 -19.49 -9.34
CA PHE A 635 -36.49 -18.97 -8.91
C PHE A 635 -36.67 -18.14 -7.65
N SER A 636 -35.86 -18.41 -6.64
CA SER A 636 -35.91 -17.77 -5.32
C SER A 636 -34.49 -17.54 -4.79
N VAL A 637 -34.36 -16.87 -3.65
CA VAL A 637 -33.07 -16.80 -2.95
C VAL A 637 -32.53 -18.22 -2.65
N ALA A 638 -33.41 -19.19 -2.38
CA ALA A 638 -33.03 -20.57 -2.13
C ALA A 638 -32.46 -21.27 -3.38
N SER A 639 -33.00 -20.96 -4.57
CA SER A 639 -32.47 -21.53 -5.81
C SER A 639 -31.07 -20.98 -6.13
N ASP A 640 -30.77 -19.73 -5.78
CA ASP A 640 -29.42 -19.20 -5.90
C ASP A 640 -28.44 -19.83 -4.88
N VAL A 641 -28.92 -20.20 -3.69
CA VAL A 641 -28.13 -20.97 -2.71
C VAL A 641 -27.77 -22.36 -3.27
N TRP A 642 -28.68 -22.98 -4.03
CA TRP A 642 -28.35 -24.21 -4.77
C TRP A 642 -27.24 -23.97 -5.80
N SER A 643 -27.36 -22.92 -6.63
CA SER A 643 -26.32 -22.56 -7.60
C SER A 643 -24.97 -22.27 -6.95
N PHE A 644 -24.97 -21.64 -5.75
CA PHE A 644 -23.76 -21.45 -4.95
C PHE A 644 -23.11 -22.78 -4.54
N GLY A 645 -23.89 -23.81 -4.22
CA GLY A 645 -23.38 -25.16 -3.96
C GLY A 645 -22.63 -25.74 -5.16
N VAL A 646 -23.13 -25.50 -6.38
CA VAL A 646 -22.44 -25.90 -7.61
C VAL A 646 -21.17 -25.05 -7.84
N VAL A 647 -21.18 -23.76 -7.50
CA VAL A 647 -19.97 -22.92 -7.51
C VAL A 647 -18.90 -23.47 -6.56
N LEU A 648 -19.26 -23.92 -5.35
CA LEU A 648 -18.29 -24.54 -4.45
C LEU A 648 -17.67 -25.80 -5.06
N TYR A 649 -18.46 -26.63 -5.73
CA TYR A 649 -17.94 -27.77 -6.47
C TYR A 649 -16.90 -27.35 -7.52
N GLU A 650 -17.22 -26.32 -8.31
CA GLU A 650 -16.32 -25.74 -9.30
C GLU A 650 -15.00 -25.23 -8.66
N LEU A 651 -15.06 -24.55 -7.50
CA LEU A 651 -13.88 -24.09 -6.78
C LEU A 651 -12.96 -25.24 -6.36
N PHE A 652 -13.51 -26.26 -5.70
CA PHE A 652 -12.73 -27.36 -5.12
C PHE A 652 -12.30 -28.42 -6.15
N THR A 653 -12.88 -28.41 -7.35
CA THR A 653 -12.38 -29.17 -8.50
C THR A 653 -11.38 -28.38 -9.35
N TYR A 654 -11.12 -27.11 -9.01
CA TYR A 654 -10.28 -26.19 -9.79
C TYR A 654 -10.69 -26.13 -11.28
N ILE A 655 -11.99 -26.25 -11.56
CA ILE A 655 -12.53 -26.28 -12.93
C ILE A 655 -11.87 -27.37 -13.79
N ASP A 656 -11.59 -28.54 -13.21
CA ASP A 656 -11.17 -29.69 -14.00
C ASP A 656 -12.25 -30.04 -15.03
N LYS A 657 -11.91 -29.95 -16.33
CA LYS A 657 -12.86 -30.18 -17.43
C LYS A 657 -13.52 -31.55 -17.34
N SER A 658 -12.75 -32.58 -16.93
CA SER A 658 -13.24 -33.95 -16.78
C SER A 658 -14.22 -34.12 -15.62
N LYS A 659 -14.16 -33.22 -14.63
CA LYS A 659 -15.00 -33.22 -13.43
C LYS A 659 -15.94 -32.02 -13.38
N SER A 660 -16.18 -31.33 -14.49
CA SER A 660 -17.10 -30.18 -14.53
C SER A 660 -18.54 -30.59 -14.21
N PRO A 661 -19.40 -29.70 -13.66
CA PRO A 661 -20.79 -30.06 -13.36
C PRO A 661 -21.54 -30.70 -14.54
N PRO A 662 -21.47 -30.16 -15.78
CA PRO A 662 -22.08 -30.81 -16.94
C PRO A 662 -21.52 -32.20 -17.21
N ALA A 663 -20.19 -32.37 -17.21
CA ALA A 663 -19.56 -33.66 -17.49
C ALA A 663 -19.97 -34.72 -16.48
N GLU A 664 -20.02 -34.36 -15.20
CA GLU A 664 -20.31 -35.30 -14.12
C GLU A 664 -21.80 -35.66 -14.03
N PHE A 665 -22.70 -34.70 -14.24
CA PHE A 665 -24.12 -35.00 -14.38
C PHE A 665 -24.40 -35.88 -15.60
N MET A 666 -23.75 -35.62 -16.74
CA MET A 666 -23.90 -36.47 -17.93
C MET A 666 -23.37 -37.88 -17.70
N ARG A 667 -22.24 -38.02 -17.00
CA ARG A 667 -21.69 -39.32 -16.59
C ARG A 667 -22.66 -40.13 -15.72
N MET A 668 -23.37 -39.46 -14.81
CA MET A 668 -24.38 -40.09 -13.95
C MET A 668 -25.67 -40.46 -14.69
N ILE A 669 -26.06 -39.70 -15.71
CA ILE A 669 -27.27 -39.95 -16.52
C ILE A 669 -27.07 -41.13 -17.48
N GLY A 670 -25.84 -41.35 -17.98
CA GLY A 670 -25.52 -42.36 -18.98
C GLY A 670 -25.49 -41.80 -20.41
N ASN A 671 -24.64 -42.38 -21.27
CA ASN A 671 -24.34 -41.85 -22.62
C ASN A 671 -25.49 -42.05 -23.63
N ASP A 672 -26.41 -42.95 -23.33
CA ASP A 672 -27.48 -43.46 -24.18
C ASP A 672 -28.76 -42.58 -24.17
N LYS A 673 -28.73 -41.45 -23.44
CA LYS A 673 -29.88 -40.56 -23.22
C LYS A 673 -29.64 -39.09 -23.66
N GLN A 674 -29.00 -38.88 -24.81
CA GLN A 674 -28.67 -37.55 -25.33
C GLN A 674 -29.82 -36.92 -26.14
N GLY A 675 -30.19 -35.66 -25.86
CA GLY A 675 -31.22 -34.89 -26.59
C GLY A 675 -32.06 -33.94 -25.71
N GLN A 676 -33.20 -33.45 -26.22
CA GLN A 676 -34.16 -32.57 -25.52
C GLN A 676 -34.69 -33.14 -24.17
N MET A 677 -34.38 -34.40 -23.86
CA MET A 677 -34.73 -35.08 -22.60
C MET A 677 -33.69 -34.90 -21.47
N ILE A 678 -32.59 -34.18 -21.69
CA ILE A 678 -31.54 -33.98 -20.68
C ILE A 678 -32.05 -33.37 -19.37
N VAL A 679 -32.94 -32.38 -19.46
CA VAL A 679 -33.54 -31.73 -18.29
C VAL A 679 -34.42 -32.72 -17.52
N PHE A 680 -35.17 -33.57 -18.22
CA PHE A 680 -35.99 -34.61 -17.59
C PHE A 680 -35.14 -35.62 -16.81
N HIS A 681 -34.06 -36.14 -17.42
CA HIS A 681 -33.16 -37.07 -16.74
C HIS A 681 -32.39 -36.42 -15.60
N LEU A 682 -32.03 -35.14 -15.72
CA LEU A 682 -31.44 -34.39 -14.63
C LEU A 682 -32.43 -34.24 -13.46
N ILE A 683 -33.69 -33.91 -13.73
CA ILE A 683 -34.76 -33.86 -12.72
C ILE A 683 -34.92 -35.21 -12.02
N GLU A 684 -34.97 -36.30 -12.78
CA GLU A 684 -35.11 -37.67 -12.25
C GLU A 684 -33.92 -38.03 -11.35
N LEU A 685 -32.69 -37.77 -11.80
CA LEU A 685 -31.47 -37.97 -11.03
C LEU A 685 -31.49 -37.18 -9.73
N LEU A 686 -31.84 -35.89 -9.78
CA LEU A 686 -31.89 -35.01 -8.61
C LEU A 686 -32.98 -35.44 -7.62
N LYS A 687 -34.15 -35.90 -8.10
CA LYS A 687 -35.23 -36.48 -7.29
C LYS A 687 -34.80 -37.76 -6.58
N ASN A 688 -34.02 -38.60 -7.26
CA ASN A 688 -33.43 -39.82 -6.70
C ASN A 688 -32.16 -39.54 -5.87
N ASN A 689 -31.98 -38.30 -5.41
CA ASN A 689 -30.86 -37.84 -4.58
C ASN A 689 -29.47 -38.01 -5.21
N GLY A 690 -29.39 -38.13 -6.54
CA GLY A 690 -28.13 -38.01 -7.28
C GLY A 690 -27.58 -36.60 -7.16
N ARG A 691 -26.30 -36.48 -6.78
CA ARG A 691 -25.61 -35.20 -6.54
C ARG A 691 -24.18 -35.29 -7.08
N LEU A 692 -23.57 -34.13 -7.33
CA LEU A 692 -22.15 -34.07 -7.68
C LEU A 692 -21.32 -34.77 -6.59
N PRO A 693 -20.31 -35.57 -6.97
CA PRO A 693 -19.45 -36.27 -6.04
C PRO A 693 -18.60 -35.29 -5.24
N ARG A 694 -17.94 -35.79 -4.20
CA ARG A 694 -16.95 -35.00 -3.46
C ARG A 694 -15.72 -34.76 -4.35
N PRO A 695 -15.22 -33.52 -4.48
CA PRO A 695 -13.93 -33.24 -5.11
C PRO A 695 -12.76 -33.89 -4.37
N ASP A 696 -11.77 -34.39 -5.10
CA ASP A 696 -10.56 -34.98 -4.52
C ASP A 696 -9.72 -33.93 -3.79
N GLY A 697 -9.23 -34.27 -2.58
CA GLY A 697 -8.42 -33.36 -1.77
C GLY A 697 -9.21 -32.33 -0.93
N CYS A 698 -10.54 -32.33 -1.02
CA CYS A 698 -11.40 -31.46 -0.21
C CYS A 698 -11.26 -31.79 1.30
N PRO A 699 -10.91 -30.82 2.19
CA PRO A 699 -10.69 -31.05 3.62
C PRO A 699 -11.90 -31.67 4.35
N ASP A 700 -11.66 -32.44 5.41
CA ASP A 700 -12.72 -33.09 6.20
C ASP A 700 -13.59 -32.08 6.99
N GLU A 701 -13.13 -30.85 7.21
CA GLU A 701 -13.96 -29.77 7.74
C GLU A 701 -14.99 -29.30 6.69
N VAL A 702 -14.62 -29.38 5.40
CA VAL A 702 -15.53 -29.14 4.27
C VAL A 702 -16.39 -30.38 3.99
N LYS A 703 -16.02 -31.59 4.45
CA LYS A 703 -16.90 -32.78 4.44
C LYS A 703 -18.16 -32.56 5.27
N TYR A 704 -18.06 -31.87 6.41
CA TYR A 704 -19.26 -31.42 7.11
C TYR A 704 -20.00 -30.41 6.26
N CYS A 705 -19.37 -29.37 5.72
CA CYS A 705 -20.05 -28.43 4.84
C CYS A 705 -20.75 -29.11 3.66
N TRP A 706 -20.15 -30.08 2.97
CA TRP A 706 -20.75 -30.82 1.85
C TRP A 706 -21.97 -31.65 2.25
N GLY A 707 -21.90 -32.35 3.40
CA GLY A 707 -23.05 -33.03 4.01
C GLY A 707 -24.06 -32.06 4.66
N PHE A 708 -23.62 -30.88 5.08
CA PHE A 708 -24.40 -29.80 5.67
C PHE A 708 -25.12 -28.99 4.58
N PHE A 709 -24.61 -28.95 3.35
CA PHE A 709 -25.28 -28.41 2.16
C PHE A 709 -26.44 -29.32 1.73
N LEU A 710 -26.31 -30.65 1.92
CA LEU A 710 -27.43 -31.59 1.84
C LEU A 710 -28.47 -31.39 2.96
N LEU A 711 -28.07 -30.91 4.15
CA LEU A 711 -28.96 -30.59 5.28
C LEU A 711 -29.62 -29.21 5.17
N ILE A 712 -28.94 -28.19 4.65
CA ILE A 712 -29.53 -26.88 4.36
C ILE A 712 -30.72 -27.07 3.41
N LEU A 713 -30.64 -27.95 2.40
CA LEU A 713 -31.77 -28.25 1.53
C LEU A 713 -32.96 -28.92 2.25
N LYS A 714 -32.73 -29.66 3.35
CA LYS A 714 -33.81 -30.24 4.18
C LYS A 714 -34.39 -29.26 5.19
N ASP A 715 -33.56 -28.44 5.83
CA ASP A 715 -33.98 -27.51 6.89
C ASP A 715 -34.54 -26.19 6.34
N VAL A 716 -34.09 -25.76 5.17
CA VAL A 716 -34.71 -24.67 4.41
C VAL A 716 -36.16 -25.04 4.08
N PHE A 717 -36.46 -26.29 3.74
CA PHE A 717 -37.84 -26.77 3.55
C PHE A 717 -38.67 -26.91 4.85
N LYS A 718 -38.04 -27.11 6.01
CA LYS A 718 -38.75 -27.24 7.30
C LYS A 718 -38.90 -25.93 8.09
N LYS A 719 -38.14 -24.89 7.75
CA LYS A 719 -37.97 -23.69 8.58
C LYS A 719 -38.30 -22.36 7.87
N TYR A 720 -38.99 -22.40 6.73
CA TYR A 720 -39.50 -21.19 6.07
C TYR A 720 -40.67 -20.49 6.79
N PHE A 721 -41.01 -20.93 8.00
CA PHE A 721 -41.65 -20.05 8.99
C PHE A 721 -40.67 -19.75 10.13
N ARG A 722 -40.03 -18.58 10.03
CA ARG A 722 -39.24 -17.88 11.07
C ARG A 722 -37.82 -18.43 11.33
N ILE A 723 -36.81 -17.75 10.78
CA ILE A 723 -35.67 -17.14 11.52
C ILE A 723 -34.74 -16.34 10.57
N THR A 724 -34.22 -15.24 11.11
CA THR A 724 -33.34 -14.18 10.57
C THR A 724 -31.88 -14.60 10.22
N PRO A 725 -31.19 -13.82 9.34
CA PRO A 725 -29.88 -14.14 8.77
C PRO A 725 -28.71 -13.88 9.74
N LYS A 726 -28.44 -14.81 10.65
CA LYS A 726 -27.23 -14.76 11.53
C LYS A 726 -26.35 -16.01 11.48
N SER A 727 -26.61 -16.98 10.59
CA SER A 727 -26.03 -18.32 10.69
C SER A 727 -24.98 -18.72 9.63
N CYS A 728 -24.79 -17.98 8.54
CA CYS A 728 -23.72 -18.30 7.57
C CYS A 728 -22.34 -17.80 8.02
N SER A 729 -22.25 -16.61 8.59
CA SER A 729 -20.99 -16.02 9.09
C SER A 729 -20.43 -16.78 10.31
N SER A 730 -21.29 -17.34 11.16
CA SER A 730 -20.86 -18.11 12.34
C SER A 730 -20.31 -19.50 12.02
N LEU A 731 -20.66 -20.09 10.87
CA LEU A 731 -20.18 -21.43 10.49
C LEU A 731 -18.75 -21.39 9.94
N PHE A 732 -18.38 -20.35 9.17
CA PHE A 732 -17.00 -20.17 8.71
C PHE A 732 -16.05 -19.72 9.83
N PHE A 733 -16.52 -18.98 10.83
CA PHE A 733 -15.70 -18.54 11.97
C PHE A 733 -15.46 -19.63 13.04
N ARG A 734 -16.24 -20.73 13.06
CA ARG A 734 -16.03 -21.84 13.99
C ARG A 734 -15.04 -22.91 13.50
N ALA A 735 -14.63 -22.87 12.23
CA ALA A 735 -13.49 -23.64 11.73
C ALA A 735 -12.21 -22.87 12.02
N GLY A 736 -11.56 -23.18 13.15
CA GLY A 736 -10.50 -22.39 13.76
C GLY A 736 -9.32 -22.02 12.85
N CYS A 737 -9.10 -20.72 12.70
CA CYS A 737 -7.76 -20.13 12.68
C CYS A 737 -7.65 -19.24 13.91
N THR A 738 -7.41 -19.86 15.06
CA THR A 738 -6.90 -19.13 16.23
C THR A 738 -5.48 -18.70 15.91
N SER A 739 -5.29 -17.39 15.82
CA SER A 739 -3.99 -16.73 15.94
C SER A 739 -3.29 -17.16 17.22
N ALA A 740 -2.09 -17.70 17.07
CA ALA A 740 -1.01 -17.68 18.05
C ALA A 740 0.24 -17.13 17.34
#